data_AF-A0A2S0MLH5-F1
#
_entry.id   AF-A0A2S0MLH5-F1
#
_cell.length_a   1.000
_cell.length_b   1.000
_cell.length_c   1.000
_cell.angle_alpha   90.00
_cell.angle_beta   90.00
_cell.angle_gamma   90.00
#
_symmetry.space_group_name_H-M   'P 1'
#
loop_
_entity.id
_entity.type
_entity.pdbx_description
1 polymer ?
#
loop_
_entity_poly.entity_id
_entity_poly.type
_entity_poly.pdbx_seq_one_letter_code
_entity_poly.pdbx_strand_id
1 'polypeptide(L)'
;MTKTKVAIIGGGVGAITAAYAIASDEALRDRYDLTVYQLGWRLGGKGASGRQADQGERILEHGLHVWAGFYENAFRLLTDCYDRLNRMGLRDRDAPLGTIGAAFKPLSHVLLAEHVELDGKPAEWRPWLVDLPSNDMVPGTATSAPGPFAMFLRMLSILKTFYEDGEFGRLARAHMGGDFDRLHAAHGRLHDHAHGMPLLPSNHSAHASSLLVDLIEEAQKAVAGLQTPRHLENDAARRTLYLADLSLAYARGMAATEVFARGYDVLDQWEFTEFLRRHGAGERALNSVLLRGCYDFIFGYSAGLGLHGDCGAGTAIRAMSRLILSYRGAIFHEMQAGMGDTIFAPYYQALRALGVRFRFFNAARRLRLDDSGTRIAAIDMVEQAELAGDDYDPLHEVRGLPCWPSEPRWDQLKHGAKLRRDGIDFEYEKNPPTGRGYTLRAGKDFDQVILGASLGSLPYMTGELAKASQRWSRMLSGVRTVGTCAAQFWLREAEDPLGWRALVEKCNAGVTEPDGPLRTIITGFGEPLDTWADMSHLLAREDWGDKGPKAIAYFCSPAPDGLDLDSFRARVRKWANDDLTQLWTGAEETGHRGFDDALLYKKPRAKGSSFDNQYFRVNLYGSERYVLSVTGSLYHRLAPAESGFDRLTLAGDWTRCGLNAGCVEAATMSGIAAAQAVTGKPMVNIGADDIDIDDSLQEQAMYDAANVSNASWPLSGFYARGQMNGWFFFYQMPRAEVQALLPAGVHLAQTDLAAPGMHPVGISLCRYHAVRGSFVPDFMAMPPYGEASFAIPFVRHDATGRAKLLYPRRLYVDSRPAIAAGRVFYAMDKVFAGTQVDDRSFRTTDGAGRTFIDAQFTQHEDPQPLSHHPAFGTVSDLLDLPFVTTGKRGSLFNVFDMQLDHAWAAPVSGRVTVTDTRPGGFPMAELDLVPLRPQHPHGLPGAVRIWCNWSMTNPLDSARVRRAAMAQSWLRRTY
;
A
#
# COMPACT_ATOMS: atom_id res chain seq x y z
N MET A 1 7.88 39.32 -19.06
CA MET A 1 6.67 38.48 -19.23
C MET A 1 5.88 38.53 -17.94
N THR A 2 4.54 38.50 -17.98
CA THR A 2 3.71 38.40 -16.76
C THR A 2 3.90 37.02 -16.13
N LYS A 3 4.13 36.94 -14.82
CA LYS A 3 4.26 35.67 -14.09
C LYS A 3 2.94 34.90 -14.13
N THR A 4 3.02 33.57 -14.24
CA THR A 4 1.88 32.65 -14.10
C THR A 4 1.41 32.64 -12.65
N LYS A 5 0.17 33.01 -12.40
CA LYS A 5 -0.40 33.05 -11.05
C LYS A 5 -0.85 31.66 -10.60
N VAL A 6 -0.38 31.22 -9.44
CA VAL A 6 -0.75 29.91 -8.87
C VAL A 6 -1.48 30.13 -7.54
N ALA A 7 -2.75 29.74 -7.50
CA ALA A 7 -3.52 29.67 -6.26
C ALA A 7 -3.30 28.31 -5.59
N ILE A 8 -2.77 28.32 -4.39
CA ILE A 8 -2.52 27.11 -3.59
C ILE A 8 -3.57 27.07 -2.47
N ILE A 9 -4.42 26.05 -2.47
CA ILE A 9 -5.52 25.92 -1.50
C ILE A 9 -5.10 24.96 -0.39
N GLY A 10 -4.92 25.48 0.83
CA GLY A 10 -4.45 24.73 1.99
C GLY A 10 -2.95 24.89 2.25
N GLY A 11 -2.55 24.77 3.51
CA GLY A 11 -1.17 24.94 3.99
C GLY A 11 -0.62 23.73 4.74
N GLY A 12 -1.09 22.53 4.39
CA GLY A 12 -0.48 21.27 4.86
C GLY A 12 0.82 20.94 4.12
N VAL A 13 1.49 19.85 4.52
CA VAL A 13 2.80 19.43 3.99
C VAL A 13 2.86 19.44 2.47
N GLY A 14 1.90 18.82 1.77
CA GLY A 14 1.94 18.72 0.29
C GLY A 14 1.90 20.07 -0.41
N ALA A 15 1.05 21.00 0.06
CA ALA A 15 0.98 22.35 -0.49
C ALA A 15 2.26 23.16 -0.23
N ILE A 16 2.76 23.11 1.00
CA ILE A 16 3.97 23.84 1.40
C ILE A 16 5.20 23.30 0.67
N THR A 17 5.28 21.98 0.51
CA THR A 17 6.33 21.34 -0.30
C THR A 17 6.24 21.78 -1.77
N ALA A 18 5.06 21.80 -2.37
CA ALA A 18 4.91 22.26 -3.76
C ALA A 18 5.32 23.74 -3.91
N ALA A 19 4.88 24.60 -2.99
CA ALA A 19 5.26 26.00 -2.94
C ALA A 19 6.79 26.16 -2.80
N TYR A 20 7.40 25.39 -1.92
CA TYR A 20 8.84 25.45 -1.66
C TYR A 20 9.66 24.92 -2.84
N ALA A 21 9.26 23.81 -3.45
CA ALA A 21 9.94 23.26 -4.62
C ALA A 21 9.92 24.23 -5.81
N ILE A 22 8.83 24.97 -6.01
CA ILE A 22 8.76 26.02 -7.05
C ILE A 22 9.54 27.27 -6.63
N ALA A 23 9.36 27.76 -5.40
CA ALA A 23 9.93 29.03 -4.94
C ALA A 23 11.43 28.95 -4.62
N SER A 24 11.98 27.78 -4.34
CA SER A 24 13.43 27.63 -4.06
C SER A 24 14.29 27.78 -5.32
N ASP A 25 13.72 27.53 -6.50
CA ASP A 25 14.37 27.69 -7.80
C ASP A 25 14.20 29.12 -8.35
N GLU A 26 15.31 29.78 -8.66
CA GLU A 26 15.31 31.17 -9.12
C GLU A 26 14.61 31.38 -10.47
N ALA A 27 14.84 30.50 -11.43
CA ALA A 27 14.23 30.60 -12.76
C ALA A 27 12.71 30.36 -12.69
N LEU A 28 12.26 29.49 -11.78
CA LEU A 28 10.84 29.27 -11.53
C LEU A 28 10.21 30.44 -10.76
N ARG A 29 10.89 31.01 -9.75
CA ARG A 29 10.41 32.24 -9.06
C ARG A 29 10.13 33.38 -10.02
N ASP A 30 10.93 33.54 -11.07
CA ASP A 30 10.71 34.60 -12.07
C ASP A 30 9.54 34.32 -13.02
N ARG A 31 9.07 33.07 -13.08
CA ARG A 31 7.97 32.63 -13.94
C ARG A 31 6.64 32.48 -13.20
N TYR A 32 6.66 32.21 -11.90
CA TYR A 32 5.46 31.91 -11.12
C TYR A 32 5.23 32.90 -9.97
N ASP A 33 3.98 33.31 -9.78
CA ASP A 33 3.51 34.12 -8.64
C ASP A 33 2.62 33.23 -7.75
N LEU A 34 3.12 32.86 -6.58
CA LEU A 34 2.48 31.86 -5.71
C LEU A 34 1.69 32.54 -4.59
N THR A 35 0.46 32.10 -4.36
CA THR A 35 -0.36 32.58 -3.22
C THR A 35 -1.02 31.39 -2.52
N VAL A 36 -0.71 31.23 -1.24
CA VAL A 36 -1.29 30.20 -0.36
C VAL A 36 -2.51 30.78 0.35
N TYR A 37 -3.67 30.18 0.12
CA TYR A 37 -4.92 30.48 0.83
C TYR A 37 -5.11 29.46 1.94
N GLN A 38 -5.13 29.94 3.18
CA GLN A 38 -5.16 29.13 4.39
C GLN A 38 -6.46 29.38 5.17
N LEU A 39 -7.13 28.28 5.53
CA LEU A 39 -8.20 28.27 6.53
C LEU A 39 -7.61 28.64 7.91
N GLY A 40 -8.21 29.60 8.61
CA GLY A 40 -7.73 30.01 9.92
C GLY A 40 -6.35 30.70 9.91
N TRP A 41 -5.68 30.68 11.06
CA TRP A 41 -4.55 31.58 11.35
C TRP A 41 -3.17 30.94 11.24
N ARG A 42 -3.10 29.61 11.01
CA ARG A 42 -1.83 28.88 10.99
C ARG A 42 -1.75 27.83 9.89
N LEU A 43 -0.52 27.49 9.53
CA LEU A 43 -0.21 26.41 8.60
C LEU A 43 -0.12 25.07 9.35
N GLY A 44 -0.11 23.97 8.59
CA GLY A 44 0.22 22.65 9.12
C GLY A 44 -0.79 21.56 8.78
N GLY A 45 -2.08 21.91 8.67
CA GLY A 45 -3.14 20.92 8.58
C GLY A 45 -3.02 19.92 9.73
N LYS A 46 -2.96 18.61 9.43
CA LYS A 46 -2.75 17.53 10.42
C LYS A 46 -1.44 17.61 11.20
N GLY A 47 -0.46 18.39 10.73
CA GLY A 47 0.80 18.67 11.41
C GLY A 47 0.82 20.02 12.13
N ALA A 48 -0.32 20.69 12.26
CA ALA A 48 -0.41 21.95 13.00
C ALA A 48 -0.23 21.71 14.50
N SER A 49 0.59 22.55 15.13
CA SER A 49 0.69 22.63 16.58
C SER A 49 0.66 24.08 17.04
N GLY A 50 0.47 24.31 18.34
CA GLY A 50 0.29 25.66 18.85
C GLY A 50 0.80 25.85 20.27
N ARG A 51 1.24 27.06 20.59
CA ARG A 51 1.70 27.48 21.91
C ARG A 51 0.58 28.08 22.73
N GLN A 52 0.33 27.50 23.89
CA GLN A 52 -0.68 28.00 24.82
C GLN A 52 -0.06 28.97 25.85
N ALA A 53 -0.10 30.26 25.53
CA ALA A 53 0.53 31.33 26.31
C ALA A 53 0.07 31.38 27.78
N ASP A 54 -1.22 31.17 28.06
CA ASP A 54 -1.75 31.24 29.43
C ASP A 54 -1.34 30.04 30.32
N GLN A 55 -0.78 28.99 29.70
CA GLN A 55 -0.30 27.76 30.35
C GLN A 55 1.18 27.51 30.06
N GLY A 56 2.01 28.56 30.20
CA GLY A 56 3.46 28.44 30.13
C GLY A 56 3.99 28.11 28.74
N GLU A 57 3.36 28.65 27.70
CA GLU A 57 3.73 28.42 26.29
C GLU A 57 3.85 26.92 25.94
N ARG A 58 3.03 26.08 26.60
CA ARG A 58 3.05 24.64 26.39
C ARG A 58 2.65 24.29 24.97
N ILE A 59 3.28 23.26 24.41
CA ILE A 59 3.07 22.82 23.04
C ILE A 59 1.80 21.98 23.01
N LEU A 60 0.83 22.37 22.19
CA LEU A 60 -0.39 21.61 21.93
C LEU A 60 -0.28 21.01 20.53
N GLU A 61 -0.04 19.71 20.46
CA GLU A 61 0.02 18.96 19.21
C GLU A 61 -1.37 18.52 18.77
N HIS A 62 -1.58 18.45 17.45
CA HIS A 62 -2.79 17.86 16.87
C HIS A 62 -2.92 16.36 17.21
N GLY A 63 -1.79 15.67 17.30
CA GLY A 63 -1.63 14.26 17.65
C GLY A 63 -0.14 13.92 17.73
N LEU A 64 0.22 12.66 17.98
CA LEU A 64 1.62 12.26 17.99
C LEU A 64 2.17 12.20 16.55
N HIS A 65 3.27 12.90 16.29
CA HIS A 65 4.01 12.78 15.03
C HIS A 65 5.41 12.24 15.29
N VAL A 66 5.72 11.10 14.70
CA VAL A 66 7.05 10.51 14.74
C VAL A 66 7.67 10.62 13.35
N TRP A 67 8.92 11.09 13.29
CA TRP A 67 9.59 11.31 12.02
C TRP A 67 10.47 10.10 11.66
N ALA A 68 10.10 9.35 10.63
CA ALA A 68 10.86 8.14 10.29
C ALA A 68 12.16 8.45 9.55
N GLY A 69 13.22 7.70 9.84
CA GLY A 69 14.55 7.87 9.25
C GLY A 69 14.63 7.57 7.74
N PHE A 70 13.55 7.03 7.15
CA PHE A 70 13.44 6.80 5.69
C PHE A 70 12.75 7.95 4.93
N TYR A 71 12.35 9.03 5.61
CA TYR A 71 11.68 10.20 5.03
C TYR A 71 12.66 11.07 4.23
N GLU A 72 13.26 10.49 3.20
CA GLU A 72 14.34 11.07 2.40
C GLU A 72 13.95 12.39 1.76
N ASN A 73 12.75 12.49 1.16
CA ASN A 73 12.34 13.72 0.50
C ASN A 73 12.08 14.83 1.51
N ALA A 74 11.43 14.50 2.64
CA ALA A 74 11.10 15.48 3.67
C ALA A 74 12.37 16.01 4.37
N PHE A 75 13.32 15.14 4.73
CA PHE A 75 14.61 15.57 5.30
C PHE A 75 15.43 16.41 4.32
N ARG A 76 15.49 16.01 3.04
CA ARG A 76 16.24 16.74 2.01
C ARG A 76 15.73 18.18 1.87
N LEU A 77 14.41 18.36 1.74
CA LEU A 77 13.82 19.69 1.57
C LEU A 77 13.92 20.54 2.85
N LEU A 78 13.73 19.94 4.03
CA LEU A 78 13.93 20.67 5.29
C LEU A 78 15.38 21.07 5.47
N THR A 79 16.34 20.21 5.13
CA THR A 79 17.77 20.55 5.21
C THR A 79 18.07 21.78 4.34
N ASP A 80 17.62 21.80 3.08
CA ASP A 80 17.77 23.00 2.24
C ASP A 80 17.04 24.23 2.82
N CYS A 81 15.85 24.05 3.41
CA CYS A 81 15.10 25.12 4.05
C CYS A 81 15.88 25.75 5.23
N TYR A 82 16.37 24.93 6.16
CA TYR A 82 17.18 25.39 7.29
C TYR A 82 18.48 26.07 6.81
N ASP A 83 19.19 25.49 5.85
CA ASP A 83 20.40 26.11 5.30
C ASP A 83 20.08 27.44 4.61
N ARG A 84 18.93 27.56 3.96
CA ARG A 84 18.47 28.78 3.31
C ARG A 84 18.12 29.88 4.31
N LEU A 85 17.44 29.56 5.41
CA LEU A 85 17.16 30.51 6.48
C LEU A 85 18.46 31.14 7.01
N ASN A 86 19.48 30.30 7.22
CA ASN A 86 20.81 30.75 7.62
C ASN A 86 21.46 31.65 6.55
N ARG A 87 21.44 31.25 5.27
CA ARG A 87 21.99 32.07 4.16
C ARG A 87 21.30 33.42 4.00
N MET A 88 20.00 33.50 4.32
CA MET A 88 19.20 34.72 4.24
C MET A 88 19.25 35.57 5.50
N GLY A 89 19.94 35.13 6.57
CA GLY A 89 19.97 35.84 7.85
C GLY A 89 18.62 35.88 8.57
N LEU A 90 17.73 34.93 8.27
CA LEU A 90 16.41 34.82 8.92
C LEU A 90 16.47 34.01 10.23
N ARG A 91 17.55 33.25 10.42
CA ARG A 91 17.82 32.45 11.61
C ARG A 91 19.32 32.29 11.77
N ASP A 92 19.82 32.43 13.00
CA ASP A 92 21.22 32.14 13.31
C ASP A 92 21.45 30.64 13.47
N ARG A 93 22.63 30.16 13.06
CA ARG A 93 23.00 28.74 13.18
C ARG A 93 23.02 28.25 14.63
N ASP A 94 23.39 29.14 15.54
CA ASP A 94 23.50 28.88 16.99
C ASP A 94 22.19 29.18 17.74
N ALA A 95 21.18 29.73 17.06
CA ALA A 95 19.86 29.88 17.64
C ALA A 95 19.27 28.50 17.96
N PRO A 96 18.32 28.42 18.92
CA PRO A 96 17.47 27.25 19.09
C PRO A 96 17.00 26.69 17.74
N LEU A 97 17.27 25.40 17.49
CA LEU A 97 16.92 24.70 16.24
C LEU A 97 17.46 25.45 14.99
N GLY A 98 18.60 26.12 15.06
CA GLY A 98 19.18 26.88 13.93
C GLY A 98 19.62 26.03 12.73
N THR A 99 19.73 24.72 12.92
CA THR A 99 20.12 23.74 11.89
C THR A 99 19.25 22.49 11.96
N ILE A 100 19.20 21.71 10.88
CA ILE A 100 18.44 20.45 10.85
C ILE A 100 18.90 19.46 11.93
N GLY A 101 20.20 19.38 12.21
CA GLY A 101 20.75 18.53 13.28
C GLY A 101 20.47 19.02 14.69
N ALA A 102 20.10 20.30 14.87
CA ALA A 102 19.57 20.83 16.12
C ALA A 102 18.05 20.65 16.23
N ALA A 103 17.35 20.56 15.09
CA ALA A 103 15.91 20.35 14.99
C ALA A 103 15.46 18.90 15.17
N PHE A 104 16.31 17.94 14.80
CA PHE A 104 16.02 16.51 14.88
C PHE A 104 17.12 15.77 15.64
N LYS A 105 16.74 14.85 16.53
CA LYS A 105 17.66 13.94 17.24
C LYS A 105 17.26 12.49 17.01
N PRO A 106 18.21 11.57 16.82
CA PRO A 106 17.90 10.17 16.52
C PRO A 106 17.24 9.48 17.72
N LEU A 107 16.32 8.56 17.42
CA LEU A 107 15.72 7.61 18.35
C LEU A 107 15.72 6.21 17.69
N SER A 108 16.48 5.30 18.27
CA SER A 108 16.82 4.02 17.63
C SER A 108 16.02 2.82 18.18
N HIS A 109 15.20 3.05 19.21
CA HIS A 109 14.37 2.02 19.81
C HIS A 109 12.90 2.42 19.82
N VAL A 110 12.04 1.40 19.87
CA VAL A 110 10.61 1.54 20.12
C VAL A 110 10.13 0.46 21.07
N LEU A 111 8.96 0.66 21.66
CA LEU A 111 8.32 -0.33 22.49
C LEU A 111 6.99 -0.79 21.89
N LEU A 112 6.64 -2.05 22.14
CA LEU A 112 5.34 -2.63 21.80
C LEU A 112 4.69 -3.14 23.08
N ALA A 113 3.47 -2.69 23.39
CA ALA A 113 2.72 -3.15 24.56
C ALA A 113 2.07 -4.51 24.28
N GLU A 114 2.77 -5.59 24.60
CA GLU A 114 2.26 -6.95 24.39
C GLU A 114 1.24 -7.31 25.48
N HIS A 115 0.01 -7.64 25.08
CA HIS A 115 -0.99 -8.18 26.01
C HIS A 115 -0.83 -9.69 26.12
N VAL A 116 -0.26 -10.16 27.22
CA VAL A 116 0.09 -11.58 27.40
C VAL A 116 -0.93 -12.27 28.31
N GLU A 117 -1.62 -13.26 27.74
CA GLU A 117 -2.54 -14.15 28.46
C GLU A 117 -1.89 -15.52 28.62
N LEU A 118 -1.65 -15.95 29.87
CA LEU A 118 -1.09 -17.27 30.20
C LEU A 118 -2.10 -18.04 31.04
N ASP A 119 -2.19 -19.35 30.81
CA ASP A 119 -3.10 -20.22 31.54
C ASP A 119 -2.91 -20.10 33.06
N GLY A 120 -3.99 -19.78 33.78
CA GLY A 120 -3.99 -19.64 35.24
C GLY A 120 -3.35 -18.36 35.78
N LYS A 121 -3.00 -17.39 34.94
CA LYS A 121 -2.51 -16.05 35.35
C LYS A 121 -3.42 -14.94 34.80
N PRO A 122 -3.53 -13.79 35.50
CA PRO A 122 -4.19 -12.63 34.92
C PRO A 122 -3.44 -12.18 33.66
N ALA A 123 -4.17 -11.58 32.72
CA ALA A 123 -3.56 -10.94 31.57
C ALA A 123 -2.67 -9.77 32.03
N GLU A 124 -1.52 -9.60 31.40
CA GLU A 124 -0.55 -8.57 31.76
C GLU A 124 -0.09 -7.81 30.52
N TRP A 125 0.01 -6.48 30.64
CA TRP A 125 0.74 -5.67 29.67
C TRP A 125 2.24 -5.83 29.89
N ARG A 126 2.95 -6.29 28.86
CA ARG A 126 4.40 -6.47 28.87
C ARG A 126 5.03 -5.58 27.81
N PRO A 127 5.72 -4.48 28.19
CA PRO A 127 6.42 -3.67 27.22
C PRO A 127 7.57 -4.46 26.60
N TRP A 128 7.56 -4.59 25.29
CA TRP A 128 8.62 -5.20 24.52
C TRP A 128 9.50 -4.11 23.93
N LEU A 129 10.73 -3.99 24.42
CA LEU A 129 11.75 -3.11 23.86
C LEU A 129 12.33 -3.73 22.58
N VAL A 130 12.20 -3.01 21.47
CA VAL A 130 12.80 -3.32 20.18
C VAL A 130 13.87 -2.28 19.90
N ASP A 131 15.13 -2.65 20.14
CA ASP A 131 16.28 -1.82 19.81
C ASP A 131 16.77 -2.12 18.39
N LEU A 132 16.79 -1.11 17.53
CA LEU A 132 17.22 -1.21 16.14
C LEU A 132 18.57 -0.51 15.97
N PRO A 133 19.52 -1.12 15.23
CA PRO A 133 20.88 -0.59 15.14
C PRO A 133 20.91 0.78 14.46
N SER A 134 21.65 1.72 15.03
CA SER A 134 21.92 3.00 14.34
C SER A 134 22.95 2.80 13.22
N ASN A 135 23.03 3.74 12.28
CA ASN A 135 24.05 3.74 11.22
C ASN A 135 24.57 5.15 10.91
N ASP A 136 25.75 5.24 10.27
CA ASP A 136 26.41 6.52 9.96
C ASP A 136 25.80 7.25 8.74
N MET A 137 24.68 6.75 8.19
CA MET A 137 24.04 7.40 7.05
C MET A 137 23.24 8.63 7.50
N VAL A 138 23.23 9.67 6.67
CA VAL A 138 22.50 10.91 6.95
C VAL A 138 21.12 10.88 6.25
N PRO A 139 20.00 11.09 6.95
CA PRO A 139 18.69 11.22 6.31
C PRO A 139 18.63 12.34 5.27
N GLY A 140 17.94 12.11 4.14
CA GLY A 140 17.77 13.09 3.08
C GLY A 140 18.89 13.10 2.03
N THR A 141 19.85 12.19 2.11
CA THR A 141 20.96 12.07 1.16
C THR A 141 20.81 10.92 0.17
N ALA A 142 19.73 10.12 0.24
CA ALA A 142 19.52 9.07 -0.76
C ALA A 142 19.26 9.64 -2.15
N THR A 143 19.74 8.92 -3.17
CA THR A 143 19.54 9.24 -4.58
C THR A 143 18.51 8.33 -5.27
N SER A 144 18.15 7.22 -4.64
CA SER A 144 17.12 6.27 -5.10
C SER A 144 16.57 5.45 -3.93
N ALA A 145 15.39 4.87 -4.13
CA ALA A 145 14.80 3.89 -3.21
C ALA A 145 15.13 2.46 -3.70
N PRO A 146 15.45 1.51 -2.80
CA PRO A 146 15.66 0.12 -3.21
C PRO A 146 14.36 -0.51 -3.72
N GLY A 147 14.43 -1.19 -4.87
CA GLY A 147 13.29 -1.94 -5.38
C GLY A 147 12.95 -3.20 -4.56
N PRO A 148 11.81 -3.86 -4.84
CA PRO A 148 11.26 -4.88 -3.95
C PRO A 148 12.16 -6.09 -3.69
N PHE A 149 12.92 -6.55 -4.70
CA PHE A 149 13.84 -7.67 -4.52
C PHE A 149 15.07 -7.29 -3.68
N ALA A 150 15.63 -6.09 -3.89
CA ALA A 150 16.72 -5.59 -3.04
C ALA A 150 16.25 -5.45 -1.58
N MET A 151 15.00 -5.03 -1.38
CA MET A 151 14.40 -4.94 -0.05
C MET A 151 14.20 -6.32 0.60
N PHE A 152 13.76 -7.31 -0.17
CA PHE A 152 13.67 -8.71 0.26
C PHE A 152 15.03 -9.27 0.70
N LEU A 153 16.10 -9.01 -0.05
CA LEU A 153 17.46 -9.42 0.33
C LEU A 153 17.92 -8.76 1.63
N ARG A 154 17.64 -7.45 1.81
CA ARG A 154 17.95 -6.74 3.07
C ARG A 154 17.23 -7.35 4.27
N MET A 155 15.96 -7.71 4.12
CA MET A 155 15.20 -8.38 5.17
C MET A 155 15.87 -9.71 5.56
N LEU A 156 16.25 -10.53 4.57
CA LEU A 156 16.93 -11.81 4.86
C LEU A 156 18.27 -11.59 5.58
N SER A 157 19.05 -10.58 5.17
CA SER A 157 20.32 -10.27 5.82
C SER A 157 20.14 -9.76 7.26
N ILE A 158 19.17 -8.88 7.51
CA ILE A 158 18.90 -8.38 8.87
C ILE A 158 18.44 -9.50 9.80
N LEU A 159 17.57 -10.41 9.34
CA LEU A 159 17.19 -11.59 10.14
C LEU A 159 18.38 -12.50 10.44
N LYS A 160 19.30 -12.66 9.48
CA LYS A 160 20.54 -13.43 9.68
C LYS A 160 21.40 -12.78 10.77
N THR A 161 21.62 -11.47 10.70
CA THR A 161 22.34 -10.70 11.73
C THR A 161 21.65 -10.79 13.09
N PHE A 162 20.31 -10.72 13.17
CA PHE A 162 19.60 -10.89 14.43
C PHE A 162 19.77 -12.29 15.04
N TYR A 163 19.91 -13.33 14.22
CA TYR A 163 20.17 -14.68 14.71
C TYR A 163 21.63 -14.92 15.13
N GLU A 164 22.60 -14.27 14.47
CA GLU A 164 24.03 -14.46 14.74
C GLU A 164 24.53 -13.56 15.88
N ASP A 165 24.24 -12.26 15.78
CA ASP A 165 24.89 -11.22 16.59
C ASP A 165 23.90 -10.47 17.51
N GLY A 166 22.59 -10.57 17.23
CA GLY A 166 21.54 -9.87 17.97
C GLY A 166 21.30 -10.41 19.37
N GLU A 167 20.94 -9.52 20.30
CA GLU A 167 20.54 -9.91 21.67
C GLU A 167 19.36 -10.87 21.67
N PHE A 168 18.45 -10.64 20.73
CA PHE A 168 17.32 -11.50 20.45
C PHE A 168 17.71 -12.94 20.09
N GLY A 169 18.68 -13.13 19.18
CA GLY A 169 19.18 -14.45 18.81
C GLY A 169 19.87 -15.17 19.96
N ARG A 170 20.63 -14.44 20.78
CA ARG A 170 21.28 -15.01 21.99
C ARG A 170 20.26 -15.50 23.01
N LEU A 171 19.23 -14.70 23.31
CA LEU A 171 18.18 -15.06 24.26
C LEU A 171 17.31 -16.21 23.75
N ALA A 172 16.94 -16.18 22.47
CA ALA A 172 16.20 -17.28 21.84
C ALA A 172 16.98 -18.59 21.90
N ARG A 173 18.28 -18.57 21.56
CA ARG A 173 19.18 -19.73 21.65
C ARG A 173 19.25 -20.29 23.08
N ALA A 174 19.31 -19.42 24.09
CA ALA A 174 19.35 -19.84 25.49
C ALA A 174 18.09 -20.63 25.92
N HIS A 175 16.93 -20.33 25.34
CA HIS A 175 15.66 -20.96 25.69
C HIS A 175 15.23 -22.10 24.77
N MET A 176 15.60 -22.05 23.49
CA MET A 176 15.20 -23.03 22.47
C MET A 176 16.32 -24.06 22.17
N GLY A 177 17.58 -23.77 22.49
CA GLY A 177 18.71 -24.67 22.26
C GLY A 177 18.86 -25.09 20.79
N GLY A 178 19.03 -26.40 20.55
CA GLY A 178 19.25 -26.95 19.20
C GLY A 178 18.10 -26.73 18.21
N ASP A 179 16.90 -26.39 18.70
CA ASP A 179 15.78 -25.99 17.83
C ASP A 179 16.03 -24.63 17.16
N PHE A 180 16.66 -23.70 17.87
CA PHE A 180 17.10 -22.42 17.31
C PHE A 180 18.17 -22.61 16.23
N ASP A 181 19.12 -23.52 16.44
CA ASP A 181 20.17 -23.82 15.45
C ASP A 181 19.59 -24.34 14.13
N ARG A 182 18.51 -25.14 14.19
CA ARG A 182 17.79 -25.60 12.99
C ARG A 182 17.10 -24.46 12.25
N LEU A 183 16.43 -23.56 12.98
CA LEU A 183 15.79 -22.37 12.41
C LEU A 183 16.84 -21.48 11.73
N HIS A 184 17.95 -21.22 12.41
CA HIS A 184 19.06 -20.43 11.90
C HIS A 184 19.66 -21.07 10.62
N ALA A 185 19.86 -22.39 10.60
CA ALA A 185 20.36 -23.10 9.42
C ALA A 185 19.39 -23.07 8.24
N ALA A 186 18.07 -23.16 8.48
CA ALA A 186 17.06 -23.03 7.43
C ALA A 186 17.06 -21.63 6.82
N HIS A 187 17.13 -20.60 7.67
CA HIS A 187 17.28 -19.21 7.23
C HIS A 187 18.57 -18.97 6.44
N GLY A 188 19.69 -19.56 6.87
CA GLY A 188 20.97 -19.47 6.16
C GLY A 188 20.88 -20.00 4.73
N ARG A 189 20.27 -21.17 4.51
CA ARG A 189 20.07 -21.72 3.16
C ARG A 189 19.19 -20.81 2.29
N LEU A 190 18.11 -20.28 2.86
CA LEU A 190 17.22 -19.33 2.19
C LEU A 190 17.98 -18.06 1.78
N HIS A 191 18.72 -17.47 2.72
CA HIS A 191 19.54 -16.29 2.52
C HIS A 191 20.55 -16.51 1.38
N ASP A 192 21.35 -17.57 1.45
CA ASP A 192 22.42 -17.82 0.50
C ASP A 192 21.88 -18.07 -0.91
N HIS A 193 20.77 -18.81 -1.03
CA HIS A 193 20.10 -19.02 -2.32
C HIS A 193 19.57 -17.70 -2.90
N ALA A 194 18.87 -16.90 -2.09
CA ALA A 194 18.31 -15.62 -2.53
C ALA A 194 19.39 -14.64 -2.98
N HIS A 195 20.49 -14.52 -2.23
CA HIS A 195 21.63 -13.67 -2.58
C HIS A 195 22.41 -14.18 -3.80
N GLY A 196 22.33 -15.47 -4.11
CA GLY A 196 22.85 -16.05 -5.36
C GLY A 196 22.02 -15.71 -6.60
N MET A 197 20.81 -15.16 -6.45
CA MET A 197 19.95 -14.78 -7.58
C MET A 197 20.32 -13.39 -8.12
N PRO A 198 20.16 -13.13 -9.43
CA PRO A 198 20.40 -11.80 -10.01
C PRO A 198 19.56 -10.70 -9.35
N LEU A 199 20.13 -9.50 -9.17
CA LEU A 199 19.40 -8.36 -8.59
C LEU A 199 18.19 -7.93 -9.44
N LEU A 200 18.31 -8.02 -10.76
CA LEU A 200 17.21 -7.73 -11.69
C LEU A 200 16.24 -8.92 -11.75
N PRO A 201 14.98 -8.79 -11.29
CA PRO A 201 14.06 -9.92 -11.20
C PRO A 201 13.65 -10.51 -12.54
N SER A 202 13.80 -9.76 -13.63
CA SER A 202 13.65 -10.25 -15.01
C SER A 202 14.65 -11.34 -15.39
N ASN A 203 15.80 -11.41 -14.71
CA ASN A 203 16.86 -12.40 -14.96
C ASN A 203 16.73 -13.65 -14.06
N HIS A 204 15.71 -13.73 -13.20
CA HIS A 204 15.50 -14.89 -12.33
C HIS A 204 15.06 -16.11 -13.15
N SER A 205 15.80 -17.21 -13.03
CA SER A 205 15.40 -18.46 -13.68
C SER A 205 14.16 -19.07 -13.00
N ALA A 206 13.43 -19.85 -13.79
CA ALA A 206 12.27 -20.60 -13.32
C ALA A 206 12.62 -21.53 -12.14
N HIS A 207 13.74 -22.24 -12.27
CA HIS A 207 14.24 -23.16 -11.26
C HIS A 207 14.63 -22.42 -9.96
N ALA A 208 15.42 -21.35 -10.07
CA ALA A 208 15.86 -20.58 -8.89
C ALA A 208 14.66 -19.99 -8.12
N SER A 209 13.65 -19.49 -8.83
CA SER A 209 12.43 -18.96 -8.20
C SER A 209 11.63 -20.07 -7.48
N SER A 210 11.59 -21.29 -8.04
CA SER A 210 10.91 -22.43 -7.40
C SER A 210 11.63 -22.88 -6.13
N LEU A 211 12.96 -23.04 -6.21
CA LEU A 211 13.77 -23.44 -5.07
C LEU A 211 13.70 -22.41 -3.94
N LEU A 212 13.62 -21.13 -4.26
CA LEU A 212 13.41 -20.08 -3.26
C LEU A 212 12.12 -20.31 -2.46
N VAL A 213 11.01 -20.61 -3.14
CA VAL A 213 9.73 -20.90 -2.48
C VAL A 213 9.82 -22.18 -1.65
N ASP A 214 10.43 -23.24 -2.18
CA ASP A 214 10.58 -24.51 -1.45
C ASP A 214 11.38 -24.34 -0.14
N LEU A 215 12.46 -23.54 -0.17
CA LEU A 215 13.27 -23.21 1.02
C LEU A 215 12.48 -22.39 2.05
N ILE A 216 11.64 -21.45 1.60
CA ILE A 216 10.76 -20.69 2.49
C ILE A 216 9.75 -21.62 3.16
N GLU A 217 9.11 -22.52 2.41
CA GLU A 217 8.13 -23.46 2.96
C GLU A 217 8.76 -24.47 3.94
N GLU A 218 10.00 -24.88 3.71
CA GLU A 218 10.77 -25.68 4.67
C GLU A 218 10.97 -24.91 6.00
N ALA A 219 11.40 -23.65 5.91
CA ALA A 219 11.60 -22.80 7.09
C ALA A 219 10.28 -22.52 7.84
N GLN A 220 9.16 -22.31 7.12
CA GLN A 220 7.84 -22.13 7.74
C GLN A 220 7.40 -23.35 8.54
N LYS A 221 7.60 -24.56 7.99
CA LYS A 221 7.29 -25.81 8.70
C LYS A 221 8.14 -25.95 9.97
N ALA A 222 9.42 -25.55 9.90
CA ALA A 222 10.29 -25.54 11.07
C ALA A 222 9.77 -24.60 12.15
N VAL A 223 9.44 -23.34 11.82
CA VAL A 223 8.89 -22.37 12.78
C VAL A 223 7.58 -22.86 13.40
N ALA A 224 6.64 -23.37 12.58
CA ALA A 224 5.36 -23.88 13.06
C ALA A 224 5.53 -25.03 14.07
N GLY A 225 6.49 -25.95 13.84
CA GLY A 225 6.81 -27.03 14.77
C GLY A 225 7.38 -26.56 16.11
N LEU A 226 7.92 -25.34 16.18
CA LEU A 226 8.53 -24.78 17.37
C LEU A 226 7.59 -23.93 18.24
N GLN A 227 6.38 -23.60 17.76
CA GLN A 227 5.37 -22.84 18.53
C GLN A 227 4.65 -23.70 19.59
N THR A 228 5.42 -24.37 20.45
CA THR A 228 4.92 -25.17 21.58
C THR A 228 4.47 -24.28 22.75
N PRO A 229 3.56 -24.74 23.65
CA PRO A 229 3.16 -23.96 24.82
C PRO A 229 4.36 -23.46 25.66
N ARG A 230 5.35 -24.33 25.88
CA ARG A 230 6.58 -24.00 26.60
C ARG A 230 7.34 -22.83 25.97
N HIS A 231 7.50 -22.82 24.65
CA HIS A 231 8.19 -21.73 23.97
C HIS A 231 7.35 -20.45 23.97
N LEU A 232 6.03 -20.57 23.87
CA LEU A 232 5.13 -19.42 23.85
C LEU A 232 4.93 -18.77 25.23
N GLU A 233 5.12 -19.50 26.33
CA GLU A 233 5.12 -18.94 27.69
C GLU A 233 6.36 -18.07 27.99
N ASN A 234 7.46 -18.29 27.26
CA ASN A 234 8.69 -17.50 27.39
C ASN A 234 8.71 -16.33 26.39
N ASP A 235 8.94 -15.11 26.89
CA ASP A 235 8.83 -13.90 26.08
C ASP A 235 9.84 -13.87 24.91
N ALA A 236 11.11 -14.21 25.16
CA ALA A 236 12.15 -14.20 24.12
C ALA A 236 11.87 -15.25 23.01
N ALA A 237 11.51 -16.47 23.40
CA ALA A 237 11.18 -17.53 22.44
C ALA A 237 9.90 -17.22 21.66
N ARG A 238 8.82 -16.77 22.32
CA ARG A 238 7.56 -16.36 21.69
C ARG A 238 7.78 -15.27 20.65
N ARG A 239 8.42 -14.17 21.05
CA ARG A 239 8.69 -13.02 20.18
C ARG A 239 9.55 -13.41 18.97
N THR A 240 10.53 -14.31 19.17
CA THR A 240 11.35 -14.90 18.08
C THR A 240 10.54 -15.68 17.09
N LEU A 241 9.66 -16.55 17.58
CA LEU A 241 8.82 -17.36 16.72
C LEU A 241 7.79 -16.52 15.97
N TYR A 242 7.21 -15.48 16.59
CA TYR A 242 6.30 -14.56 15.89
C TYR A 242 7.02 -13.73 14.82
N LEU A 243 8.20 -13.20 15.11
CA LEU A 243 8.99 -12.47 14.12
C LEU A 243 9.38 -13.37 12.94
N ALA A 244 9.82 -14.60 13.21
CA ALA A 244 10.19 -15.56 12.17
C ALA A 244 8.97 -15.98 11.32
N ASP A 245 7.82 -16.26 11.96
CA ASP A 245 6.59 -16.65 11.28
C ASP A 245 6.10 -15.54 10.32
N LEU A 246 5.96 -14.31 10.83
CA LEU A 246 5.55 -13.16 10.01
C LEU A 246 6.56 -12.85 8.90
N SER A 247 7.86 -12.92 9.19
CA SER A 247 8.91 -12.66 8.18
C SER A 247 8.93 -13.70 7.07
N LEU A 248 8.68 -14.97 7.39
CA LEU A 248 8.62 -16.03 6.38
C LEU A 248 7.32 -15.99 5.58
N ALA A 249 6.20 -15.60 6.18
CA ALA A 249 4.96 -15.34 5.46
C ALA A 249 5.11 -14.15 4.50
N TYR A 250 5.74 -13.06 4.96
CA TYR A 250 6.17 -11.96 4.10
C TYR A 250 7.06 -12.46 2.95
N ALA A 251 8.10 -13.23 3.26
CA ALA A 251 9.03 -13.76 2.27
C ALA A 251 8.32 -14.62 1.21
N ARG A 252 7.40 -15.49 1.64
CA ARG A 252 6.59 -16.34 0.77
C ARG A 252 5.67 -15.50 -0.11
N GLY A 253 5.01 -14.49 0.45
CA GLY A 253 4.17 -13.57 -0.32
C GLY A 253 4.96 -12.80 -1.38
N MET A 254 6.15 -12.32 -1.03
CA MET A 254 7.03 -11.63 -1.96
C MET A 254 7.51 -12.56 -3.09
N ALA A 255 7.88 -13.81 -2.77
CA ALA A 255 8.37 -14.78 -3.74
C ALA A 255 7.26 -15.42 -4.60
N ALA A 256 6.04 -15.52 -4.07
CA ALA A 256 4.90 -16.16 -4.75
C ALA A 256 4.03 -15.20 -5.58
N THR A 257 4.36 -13.91 -5.57
CA THR A 257 3.65 -12.88 -6.34
C THR A 257 4.57 -12.26 -7.39
N GLU A 258 4.02 -11.36 -8.21
CA GLU A 258 4.80 -10.65 -9.22
C GLU A 258 5.44 -9.36 -8.68
N VAL A 259 5.41 -9.10 -7.37
CA VAL A 259 5.89 -7.85 -6.74
C VAL A 259 7.32 -7.48 -7.11
N PHE A 260 8.23 -8.46 -7.22
CA PHE A 260 9.61 -8.18 -7.62
C PHE A 260 9.71 -7.55 -9.01
N ALA A 261 8.79 -7.87 -9.92
CA ALA A 261 8.78 -7.37 -11.28
C ALA A 261 7.80 -6.21 -11.50
N ARG A 262 6.83 -6.01 -10.61
CA ARG A 262 5.71 -5.06 -10.79
C ARG A 262 5.64 -3.94 -9.75
N GLY A 263 6.46 -3.98 -8.72
CA GLY A 263 6.32 -3.10 -7.56
C GLY A 263 5.24 -3.59 -6.60
N TYR A 264 5.09 -2.90 -5.48
CA TYR A 264 4.21 -3.27 -4.37
C TYR A 264 2.72 -3.06 -4.68
N ASP A 265 2.38 -2.18 -5.63
CA ASP A 265 0.98 -1.82 -5.97
C ASP A 265 0.11 -3.02 -6.39
N VAL A 266 0.70 -4.11 -6.86
CA VAL A 266 -0.03 -5.34 -7.23
C VAL A 266 -0.52 -6.14 -6.03
N LEU A 267 -0.01 -5.83 -4.84
CA LEU A 267 -0.42 -6.46 -3.60
C LEU A 267 -1.61 -5.73 -2.95
N ASP A 268 -1.92 -4.51 -3.36
CA ASP A 268 -2.94 -3.66 -2.70
C ASP A 268 -4.38 -4.14 -2.86
N GLN A 269 -4.61 -5.14 -3.71
CA GLN A 269 -5.88 -5.87 -3.79
C GLN A 269 -6.16 -6.77 -2.57
N TRP A 270 -5.15 -7.04 -1.75
CA TRP A 270 -5.28 -7.81 -0.50
C TRP A 270 -5.17 -6.91 0.71
N GLU A 271 -5.92 -7.23 1.76
CA GLU A 271 -5.72 -6.70 3.09
C GLU A 271 -4.43 -7.30 3.68
N PHE A 272 -3.64 -6.52 4.42
CA PHE A 272 -2.29 -6.89 4.85
C PHE A 272 -2.24 -8.12 5.76
N THR A 273 -3.13 -8.24 6.75
CA THR A 273 -3.22 -9.45 7.60
C THR A 273 -3.61 -10.67 6.77
N GLU A 274 -4.60 -10.52 5.90
CA GLU A 274 -5.08 -11.60 5.03
C GLU A 274 -4.02 -12.05 4.04
N PHE A 275 -3.22 -11.12 3.52
CA PHE A 275 -2.06 -11.44 2.68
C PHE A 275 -1.07 -12.34 3.43
N LEU A 276 -0.66 -11.95 4.65
CA LEU A 276 0.26 -12.76 5.45
C LEU A 276 -0.35 -14.13 5.81
N ARG A 277 -1.63 -14.18 6.19
CA ARG A 277 -2.37 -15.43 6.45
C ARG A 277 -2.33 -16.37 5.25
N ARG A 278 -2.66 -15.86 4.07
CA ARG A 278 -2.64 -16.63 2.80
C ARG A 278 -1.26 -17.17 2.46
N HIS A 279 -0.22 -16.48 2.91
CA HIS A 279 1.17 -16.88 2.71
C HIS A 279 1.76 -17.67 3.89
N GLY A 280 0.94 -18.13 4.83
CA GLY A 280 1.30 -19.16 5.81
C GLY A 280 1.65 -18.65 7.20
N ALA A 281 1.35 -17.39 7.53
CA ALA A 281 1.48 -16.89 8.90
C ALA A 281 0.49 -17.59 9.84
N GLY A 282 0.93 -17.98 11.04
CA GLY A 282 0.06 -18.52 12.07
C GLY A 282 -0.83 -17.46 12.74
N GLU A 283 -2.06 -17.82 13.12
CA GLU A 283 -3.03 -16.89 13.74
C GLU A 283 -2.49 -16.22 15.02
N ARG A 284 -1.66 -16.92 15.81
CA ARG A 284 -1.03 -16.34 17.00
C ARG A 284 -0.07 -15.21 16.65
N ALA A 285 0.70 -15.37 15.58
CA ALA A 285 1.62 -14.32 15.11
C ALA A 285 0.85 -13.15 14.46
N LEU A 286 -0.24 -13.44 13.73
CA LEU A 286 -1.12 -12.41 13.16
C LEU A 286 -1.82 -11.58 14.24
N ASN A 287 -2.20 -12.19 15.37
CA ASN A 287 -2.80 -11.47 16.50
C ASN A 287 -1.76 -10.84 17.45
N SER A 288 -0.47 -10.90 17.11
CA SER A 288 0.58 -10.35 17.96
C SER A 288 0.69 -8.83 17.86
N VAL A 289 1.32 -8.23 18.88
CA VAL A 289 1.54 -6.77 18.92
C VAL A 289 2.43 -6.26 17.77
N LEU A 290 3.25 -7.12 17.14
CA LEU A 290 4.03 -6.74 15.95
C LEU A 290 3.12 -6.28 14.82
N LEU A 291 2.09 -7.08 14.51
CA LEU A 291 1.18 -6.76 13.43
C LEU A 291 0.22 -5.63 13.82
N ARG A 292 -0.25 -5.63 15.07
CA ARG A 292 -1.04 -4.53 15.62
C ARG A 292 -0.30 -3.18 15.50
N GLY A 293 0.97 -3.14 15.90
CA GLY A 293 1.78 -1.93 15.84
C GLY A 293 1.92 -1.36 14.43
N CYS A 294 1.90 -2.20 13.38
CA CYS A 294 1.84 -1.72 12.00
C CYS A 294 0.56 -0.95 11.70
N TYR A 295 -0.60 -1.38 12.22
CA TYR A 295 -1.88 -0.67 12.04
C TYR A 295 -1.96 0.57 12.91
N ASP A 296 -1.56 0.50 14.18
CA ASP A 296 -1.56 1.66 15.08
C ASP A 296 -0.71 2.80 14.50
N PHE A 297 0.49 2.48 13.97
CA PHE A 297 1.41 3.46 13.39
C PHE A 297 0.79 4.29 12.25
N ILE A 298 -0.17 3.70 11.51
CA ILE A 298 -0.87 4.37 10.41
C ILE A 298 -2.34 4.62 10.71
N PHE A 299 -2.78 4.52 11.96
CA PHE A 299 -4.19 4.58 12.37
C PHE A 299 -5.12 3.74 11.47
N GLY A 300 -4.68 2.55 11.09
CA GLY A 300 -5.26 1.68 10.06
C GLY A 300 -6.60 1.03 10.43
N TYR A 301 -7.49 1.74 11.10
CA TYR A 301 -8.75 1.24 11.66
C TYR A 301 -9.92 2.05 11.11
N SER A 302 -10.59 1.53 10.08
CA SER A 302 -11.60 2.31 9.34
C SER A 302 -12.84 2.72 10.13
N ALA A 303 -13.11 2.08 11.26
CA ALA A 303 -14.18 2.41 12.20
C ALA A 303 -13.73 3.32 13.36
N GLY A 304 -12.44 3.62 13.46
CA GLY A 304 -11.86 4.50 14.48
C GLY A 304 -11.61 3.87 15.85
N LEU A 305 -12.10 2.66 16.14
CA LEU A 305 -11.69 1.82 17.29
C LEU A 305 -11.87 0.35 16.93
N GLY A 306 -11.04 -0.51 17.53
CA GLY A 306 -11.18 -1.97 17.46
C GLY A 306 -9.97 -2.67 16.86
N LEU A 307 -9.90 -4.00 17.02
CA LEU A 307 -8.72 -4.80 16.64
C LEU A 307 -8.65 -5.15 15.14
N HIS A 308 -9.68 -4.81 14.36
CA HIS A 308 -9.72 -5.14 12.93
C HIS A 308 -9.09 -4.01 12.10
N GLY A 309 -7.80 -4.14 11.86
CA GLY A 309 -7.06 -3.29 10.93
C GLY A 309 -7.50 -3.47 9.47
N ASP A 310 -7.28 -2.45 8.66
CA ASP A 310 -7.48 -2.46 7.21
C ASP A 310 -6.42 -1.59 6.54
N CYS A 311 -5.49 -2.24 5.83
CA CYS A 311 -4.53 -1.59 4.97
C CYS A 311 -4.25 -2.48 3.75
N GLY A 312 -4.13 -1.87 2.57
CA GLY A 312 -3.63 -2.58 1.38
C GLY A 312 -2.25 -3.17 1.64
N ALA A 313 -2.06 -4.45 1.30
CA ALA A 313 -0.85 -5.19 1.62
C ALA A 313 0.40 -4.60 0.96
N GLY A 314 0.29 -4.06 -0.25
CA GLY A 314 1.40 -3.42 -0.96
C GLY A 314 1.87 -2.15 -0.27
N THR A 315 0.94 -1.27 0.09
CA THR A 315 1.19 -0.04 0.82
C THR A 315 1.79 -0.34 2.20
N ALA A 316 1.22 -1.30 2.94
CA ALA A 316 1.74 -1.72 4.25
C ALA A 316 3.17 -2.25 4.15
N ILE A 317 3.40 -3.21 3.24
CA ILE A 317 4.72 -3.80 3.00
C ILE A 317 5.73 -2.75 2.56
N ARG A 318 5.37 -1.86 1.62
CA ARG A 318 6.24 -0.79 1.13
C ARG A 318 6.66 0.12 2.29
N ALA A 319 5.69 0.59 3.08
CA ALA A 319 5.95 1.48 4.20
C ALA A 319 6.78 0.81 5.32
N MET A 320 6.40 -0.38 5.76
CA MET A 320 7.08 -1.11 6.84
C MET A 320 8.48 -1.57 6.43
N SER A 321 8.64 -2.04 5.20
CA SER A 321 9.96 -2.39 4.67
C SER A 321 10.88 -1.16 4.62
N ARG A 322 10.36 -0.01 4.18
CA ARG A 322 11.17 1.22 4.19
C ARG A 322 11.52 1.65 5.61
N LEU A 323 10.56 1.58 6.54
CA LEU A 323 10.74 1.92 7.95
C LEU A 323 11.84 1.10 8.62
N ILE A 324 11.91 -0.20 8.36
CA ILE A 324 12.80 -1.12 9.09
C ILE A 324 14.12 -1.39 8.33
N LEU A 325 14.14 -1.27 6.99
CA LEU A 325 15.26 -1.76 6.15
C LEU A 325 15.94 -0.66 5.32
N SER A 326 15.47 0.59 5.40
CA SER A 326 16.01 1.70 4.60
C SER A 326 16.16 3.02 5.35
N TYR A 327 15.95 3.05 6.67
CA TYR A 327 16.22 4.24 7.47
C TYR A 327 17.71 4.60 7.45
N ARG A 328 17.99 5.90 7.59
CA ARG A 328 19.34 6.45 7.76
C ARG A 328 19.47 7.05 9.15
N GLY A 329 20.60 6.86 9.81
CA GLY A 329 20.82 7.32 11.18
C GLY A 329 20.14 6.39 12.19
N ALA A 330 18.83 6.54 12.34
CA ALA A 330 17.97 5.80 13.27
C ALA A 330 16.58 5.57 12.68
N ILE A 331 15.82 4.61 13.24
CA ILE A 331 14.44 4.33 12.78
C ILE A 331 13.56 5.57 12.87
N PHE A 332 13.69 6.34 13.95
CA PHE A 332 12.94 7.57 14.19
C PHE A 332 13.86 8.74 14.54
N HIS A 333 13.33 9.94 14.38
CA HIS A 333 13.98 11.19 14.75
C HIS A 333 12.98 12.08 15.48
N GLU A 334 13.35 12.51 16.68
CA GLU A 334 12.53 13.36 17.52
C GLU A 334 12.73 14.83 17.17
N MET A 335 11.63 15.51 16.89
CA MET A 335 11.61 16.96 16.76
C MET A 335 11.95 17.60 18.12
N GLN A 336 12.76 18.64 18.09
CA GLN A 336 13.24 19.33 19.29
C GLN A 336 12.38 20.56 19.68
N ALA A 337 11.19 20.66 19.10
CA ALA A 337 10.06 21.55 19.41
C ALA A 337 8.78 20.93 18.79
N GLY A 338 7.63 21.60 18.89
CA GLY A 338 6.41 21.13 18.24
C GLY A 338 6.52 21.10 16.70
N MET A 339 5.67 20.33 16.03
CA MET A 339 5.73 20.17 14.57
C MET A 339 5.53 21.50 13.83
N GLY A 340 4.61 22.34 14.30
CA GLY A 340 4.41 23.71 13.79
C GLY A 340 5.71 24.51 13.76
N ASP A 341 6.46 24.48 14.86
CA ASP A 341 7.66 25.29 15.06
C ASP A 341 8.89 24.68 14.36
N THR A 342 8.94 23.34 14.29
CA THR A 342 10.07 22.60 13.70
C THR A 342 10.00 22.53 12.18
N ILE A 343 8.80 22.59 11.60
CA ILE A 343 8.55 22.34 10.17
C ILE A 343 7.94 23.57 9.49
N PHE A 344 6.77 24.00 9.96
CA PHE A 344 5.97 25.00 9.25
C PHE A 344 6.43 26.43 9.47
N ALA A 345 6.97 26.77 10.65
CA ALA A 345 7.58 28.07 10.88
C ALA A 345 8.82 28.30 9.97
N PRO A 346 9.78 27.35 9.87
CA PRO A 346 10.88 27.43 8.90
C PRO A 346 10.42 27.63 7.46
N TYR A 347 9.48 26.77 6.99
CA TYR A 347 8.96 26.91 5.64
C TYR A 347 8.24 28.24 5.42
N TYR A 348 7.42 28.70 6.37
CA TYR A 348 6.74 29.99 6.29
C TYR A 348 7.74 31.14 6.15
N GLN A 349 8.75 31.20 7.02
CA GLN A 349 9.79 32.22 6.98
C GLN A 349 10.54 32.22 5.64
N ALA A 350 10.98 31.06 5.17
CA ALA A 350 11.70 30.93 3.91
C ALA A 350 10.82 31.30 2.71
N LEU A 351 9.58 30.79 2.65
CA LEU A 351 8.64 31.06 1.56
C LEU A 351 8.26 32.54 1.49
N ARG A 352 8.00 33.18 2.64
CA ARG A 352 7.68 34.62 2.70
C ARG A 352 8.85 35.46 2.21
N ALA A 353 10.08 35.11 2.58
CA ALA A 353 11.29 35.79 2.08
C ALA A 353 11.54 35.54 0.58
N LEU A 354 11.09 34.40 0.05
CA LEU A 354 11.12 34.07 -1.38
C LEU A 354 9.98 34.72 -2.19
N GLY A 355 9.12 35.53 -1.56
CA GLY A 355 8.05 36.28 -2.21
C GLY A 355 6.73 35.52 -2.37
N VAL A 356 6.57 34.36 -1.72
CA VAL A 356 5.27 33.67 -1.67
C VAL A 356 4.32 34.43 -0.75
N ARG A 357 3.10 34.69 -1.23
CA ARG A 357 2.06 35.38 -0.47
C ARG A 357 1.22 34.40 0.33
N PHE A 358 0.87 34.77 1.56
CA PHE A 358 -0.04 34.01 2.40
C PHE A 358 -1.33 34.81 2.62
N ARG A 359 -2.48 34.13 2.55
CA ARG A 359 -3.81 34.67 2.82
C ARG A 359 -4.45 33.82 3.91
N PHE A 360 -4.19 34.15 5.17
CA PHE A 360 -4.82 33.51 6.32
C PHE A 360 -6.29 33.91 6.45
N PHE A 361 -7.09 33.12 7.16
CA PHE A 361 -8.54 33.30 7.31
C PHE A 361 -9.29 33.26 5.97
N ASN A 362 -8.78 32.57 4.96
CA ASN A 362 -9.40 32.47 3.64
C ASN A 362 -9.70 31.01 3.29
N ALA A 363 -10.98 30.65 3.36
CA ALA A 363 -11.45 29.29 3.16
C ALA A 363 -12.04 29.09 1.76
N ALA A 364 -11.56 28.09 1.02
CA ALA A 364 -12.21 27.66 -0.23
C ALA A 364 -13.49 26.89 0.07
N ARG A 365 -14.57 27.21 -0.66
CA ARG A 365 -15.88 26.58 -0.51
C ARG A 365 -16.31 25.78 -1.73
N ARG A 366 -15.86 26.16 -2.93
CA ARG A 366 -16.26 25.46 -4.16
C ARG A 366 -15.30 25.75 -5.30
N LEU A 367 -14.77 24.70 -5.92
CA LEU A 367 -14.10 24.78 -7.22
C LEU A 367 -15.19 24.71 -8.28
N ARG A 368 -15.28 25.75 -9.12
CA ARG A 368 -16.28 25.87 -10.19
C ARG A 368 -15.67 25.50 -11.53
N LEU A 369 -16.35 24.63 -12.25
CA LEU A 369 -16.03 24.30 -13.63
C LEU A 369 -16.54 25.38 -14.59
N ASP A 370 -15.94 25.43 -15.77
CA ASP A 370 -16.48 26.16 -16.91
C ASP A 370 -17.69 25.42 -17.53
N ASP A 371 -18.35 26.03 -18.51
CA ASP A 371 -19.52 25.45 -19.16
C ASP A 371 -19.22 24.12 -19.86
N SER A 372 -17.96 23.87 -20.25
CA SER A 372 -17.53 22.59 -20.84
C SER A 372 -17.39 21.47 -19.81
N GLY A 373 -17.30 21.80 -18.52
CA GLY A 373 -17.06 20.83 -17.45
C GLY A 373 -15.64 20.26 -17.45
N THR A 374 -14.67 20.87 -18.13
CA THR A 374 -13.31 20.33 -18.28
C THR A 374 -12.22 21.16 -17.62
N ARG A 375 -12.54 22.37 -17.15
CA ARG A 375 -11.55 23.33 -16.62
C ARG A 375 -12.03 24.03 -15.36
N ILE A 376 -11.12 24.32 -14.43
CA ILE A 376 -11.41 25.22 -13.30
C ILE A 376 -11.54 26.67 -13.78
N ALA A 377 -12.73 27.23 -13.69
CA ALA A 377 -13.04 28.61 -14.08
C ALA A 377 -12.98 29.59 -12.91
N ALA A 378 -13.35 29.14 -11.71
CA ALA A 378 -13.39 29.98 -10.52
C ALA A 378 -13.29 29.18 -9.22
N ILE A 379 -12.99 29.86 -8.11
CA ILE A 379 -13.02 29.31 -6.76
C ILE A 379 -13.86 30.24 -5.89
N ASP A 380 -14.93 29.73 -5.29
CA ASP A 380 -15.70 30.43 -4.27
C ASP A 380 -14.95 30.37 -2.95
N MET A 381 -14.77 31.53 -2.34
CA MET A 381 -13.98 31.72 -1.13
C MET A 381 -14.80 32.43 -0.05
N VAL A 382 -14.40 32.23 1.21
CA VAL A 382 -14.89 32.96 2.38
C VAL A 382 -13.69 33.52 3.14
N GLU A 383 -13.67 34.83 3.31
CA GLU A 383 -12.79 35.51 4.25
C GLU A 383 -13.44 35.47 5.64
N GLN A 384 -12.87 34.69 6.54
CA GLN A 384 -13.44 34.37 7.86
C GLN A 384 -13.29 35.50 8.86
N ALA A 385 -12.23 36.30 8.75
CA ALA A 385 -11.95 37.46 9.59
C ALA A 385 -11.23 38.54 8.79
N GLU A 386 -11.59 39.80 9.04
CA GLU A 386 -10.90 40.95 8.44
C GLU A 386 -9.70 41.35 9.30
N LEU A 387 -8.56 41.59 8.66
CA LEU A 387 -7.34 42.01 9.34
C LEU A 387 -7.42 43.49 9.77
N ALA A 388 -6.79 43.81 10.90
CA ALA A 388 -6.64 45.17 11.39
C ALA A 388 -5.57 45.96 10.60
N GLY A 389 -4.59 45.26 10.04
CA GLY A 389 -3.56 45.82 9.15
C GLY A 389 -3.58 45.16 7.76
N ASP A 390 -2.55 45.44 6.95
CA ASP A 390 -2.43 44.95 5.57
C ASP A 390 -2.04 43.47 5.48
N ASP A 391 -1.34 42.96 6.49
CA ASP A 391 -0.85 41.57 6.56
C ASP A 391 -1.04 40.99 7.96
N TYR A 392 -0.99 39.67 8.06
CA TYR A 392 -1.09 38.92 9.31
C TYR A 392 0.25 38.26 9.62
N ASP A 393 0.85 38.63 10.75
CA ASP A 393 2.07 38.00 11.26
C ASP A 393 1.70 36.89 12.25
N PRO A 394 1.76 35.61 11.84
CA PRO A 394 1.20 34.53 12.61
C PRO A 394 2.12 34.05 13.74
N LEU A 395 3.42 34.35 13.68
CA LEU A 395 4.40 33.81 14.63
C LEU A 395 4.61 34.76 15.81
N HIS A 396 4.98 34.19 16.96
CA HIS A 396 5.55 34.94 18.08
C HIS A 396 6.77 34.23 18.64
N GLU A 397 7.61 34.97 19.34
CA GLU A 397 8.84 34.40 19.89
C GLU A 397 8.58 33.73 21.24
N VAL A 398 9.04 32.49 21.40
CA VAL A 398 9.08 31.75 22.67
C VAL A 398 10.49 31.18 22.83
N ARG A 399 11.20 31.56 23.90
CA ARG A 399 12.56 31.05 24.18
C ARG A 399 13.53 31.19 22.97
N GLY A 400 13.42 32.28 22.21
CA GLY A 400 14.24 32.51 21.01
C GLY A 400 13.85 31.67 19.79
N LEU A 401 12.64 31.10 19.76
CA LEU A 401 12.08 30.37 18.62
C LEU A 401 10.85 31.10 18.05
N PRO A 402 10.74 31.24 16.72
CA PRO A 402 9.49 31.64 16.07
C PRO A 402 8.46 30.49 16.16
N CYS A 403 7.36 30.73 16.85
CA CYS A 403 6.38 29.70 17.20
C CYS A 403 4.96 30.08 16.75
N TRP A 404 4.13 29.07 16.48
CA TRP A 404 2.71 29.28 16.18
C TRP A 404 1.89 29.35 17.48
N PRO A 405 1.00 30.33 17.67
CA PRO A 405 0.11 30.37 18.82
C PRO A 405 -1.04 29.37 18.67
N SER A 406 -1.53 28.86 19.81
CA SER A 406 -2.70 27.96 19.85
C SER A 406 -4.04 28.66 19.57
N GLU A 407 -4.05 29.99 19.55
CA GLU A 407 -5.18 30.84 19.18
C GLU A 407 -4.71 31.91 18.18
N PRO A 408 -5.62 32.51 17.37
CA PRO A 408 -5.29 33.69 16.58
C PRO A 408 -4.68 34.82 17.40
N ARG A 409 -3.83 35.62 16.75
CA ARG A 409 -3.39 36.93 17.26
C ARG A 409 -4.57 37.91 17.16
N TRP A 410 -5.45 37.86 18.16
CA TRP A 410 -6.72 38.59 18.18
C TRP A 410 -6.56 40.11 18.03
N ASP A 411 -5.42 40.66 18.42
CA ASP A 411 -5.04 42.07 18.26
C ASP A 411 -4.84 42.47 16.78
N GLN A 412 -4.54 41.52 15.91
CA GLN A 412 -4.39 41.73 14.47
C GLN A 412 -5.70 41.59 13.68
N LEU A 413 -6.83 41.31 14.35
CA LEU A 413 -8.14 41.13 13.71
C LEU A 413 -9.09 42.29 14.05
N LYS A 414 -9.84 42.77 13.07
CA LYS A 414 -10.95 43.69 13.33
C LYS A 414 -12.00 42.99 14.18
N HIS A 415 -12.36 43.63 15.30
CA HIS A 415 -13.26 43.06 16.31
C HIS A 415 -12.76 41.74 16.94
N GLY A 416 -11.44 41.48 16.96
CA GLY A 416 -10.88 40.25 17.51
C GLY A 416 -11.31 39.93 18.95
N ALA A 417 -11.43 40.95 19.81
CA ALA A 417 -11.93 40.77 21.18
C ALA A 417 -13.38 40.22 21.23
N LYS A 418 -14.23 40.58 20.26
CA LYS A 418 -15.58 40.02 20.15
C LYS A 418 -15.52 38.58 19.64
N LEU A 419 -14.77 38.33 18.55
CA LEU A 419 -14.62 36.99 17.97
C LEU A 419 -14.10 35.98 19.00
N ARG A 420 -13.13 36.39 19.83
CA ARG A 420 -12.62 35.59 20.94
C ARG A 420 -13.69 35.27 21.98
N ARG A 421 -14.47 36.27 22.40
CA ARG A 421 -15.56 36.08 23.38
C ARG A 421 -16.67 35.17 22.85
N ASP A 422 -16.95 35.24 21.55
CA ASP A 422 -17.95 34.41 20.88
C ASP A 422 -17.46 32.96 20.69
N GLY A 423 -16.20 32.66 21.01
CA GLY A 423 -15.63 31.31 20.95
C GLY A 423 -15.47 30.78 19.52
N ILE A 424 -15.21 31.66 18.55
CA ILE A 424 -15.07 31.28 17.14
C ILE A 424 -13.80 30.43 16.95
N ASP A 425 -13.98 29.23 16.43
CA ASP A 425 -12.90 28.38 15.95
C ASP A 425 -12.85 28.43 14.41
N PHE A 426 -11.79 29.01 13.87
CA PHE A 426 -11.60 29.17 12.42
C PHE A 426 -11.12 27.89 11.72
N GLU A 427 -10.66 26.89 12.46
CA GLU A 427 -10.20 25.60 11.92
C GLU A 427 -11.30 24.52 11.99
N TYR A 428 -12.42 24.80 12.68
CA TYR A 428 -13.52 23.85 12.87
C TYR A 428 -14.44 23.70 11.64
N GLU A 429 -14.14 22.71 10.79
CA GLU A 429 -14.85 22.46 9.54
C GLU A 429 -16.19 21.71 9.67
N LYS A 430 -16.67 21.40 10.89
CA LYS A 430 -18.00 20.77 11.08
C LYS A 430 -19.12 21.59 10.43
N ASN A 431 -18.99 22.91 10.49
CA ASN A 431 -19.90 23.86 9.87
C ASN A 431 -19.21 24.57 8.69
N PRO A 432 -19.96 24.99 7.66
CA PRO A 432 -19.43 25.88 6.64
C PRO A 432 -18.74 27.12 7.24
N PRO A 433 -17.52 27.48 6.78
CA PRO A 433 -16.89 28.75 7.11
C PRO A 433 -17.85 29.92 6.87
N THR A 434 -17.94 30.80 7.86
CA THR A 434 -18.75 32.03 7.81
C THR A 434 -17.84 33.24 7.63
N GLY A 435 -18.39 34.34 7.10
CA GLY A 435 -17.62 35.55 6.82
C GLY A 435 -18.01 36.20 5.50
N ARG A 436 -17.10 36.99 4.91
CA ARG A 436 -17.34 37.70 3.64
C ARG A 436 -17.04 36.78 2.45
N GLY A 437 -18.05 36.48 1.64
CA GLY A 437 -17.88 35.70 0.42
C GLY A 437 -17.21 36.49 -0.71
N TYR A 438 -16.30 35.85 -1.45
CA TYR A 438 -15.70 36.39 -2.67
C TYR A 438 -15.32 35.27 -3.65
N THR A 439 -14.90 35.62 -4.87
CA THR A 439 -14.59 34.63 -5.91
C THR A 439 -13.25 34.95 -6.58
N LEU A 440 -12.36 33.95 -6.64
CA LEU A 440 -11.17 33.98 -7.48
C LEU A 440 -11.53 33.50 -8.89
N ARG A 441 -11.08 34.19 -9.94
CA ARG A 441 -11.40 33.89 -11.34
C ARG A 441 -10.16 33.55 -12.15
N ALA A 442 -10.26 32.53 -13.00
CA ALA A 442 -9.20 32.14 -13.91
C ALA A 442 -8.84 33.28 -14.88
N GLY A 443 -7.55 33.47 -15.17
CA GLY A 443 -7.00 34.54 -16.02
C GLY A 443 -6.98 35.93 -15.37
N LYS A 444 -7.65 36.12 -14.23
CA LYS A 444 -7.60 37.35 -13.43
C LYS A 444 -6.80 37.15 -12.15
N ASP A 445 -7.22 36.20 -11.33
CA ASP A 445 -6.70 35.98 -9.98
C ASP A 445 -5.75 34.76 -9.93
N PHE A 446 -5.96 33.78 -10.81
CA PHE A 446 -5.08 32.62 -10.96
C PHE A 446 -5.02 32.12 -12.41
N ASP A 447 -3.94 31.46 -12.76
CA ASP A 447 -3.78 30.71 -14.02
C ASP A 447 -3.78 29.20 -13.77
N GLN A 448 -3.25 28.77 -12.62
CA GLN A 448 -3.17 27.39 -12.16
C GLN A 448 -3.62 27.29 -10.71
N VAL A 449 -4.13 26.12 -10.31
CA VAL A 449 -4.54 25.80 -8.95
C VAL A 449 -3.78 24.57 -8.47
N ILE A 450 -3.15 24.67 -7.31
CA ILE A 450 -2.66 23.52 -6.55
C ILE A 450 -3.65 23.28 -5.42
N LEU A 451 -4.36 22.14 -5.46
CA LEU A 451 -5.29 21.73 -4.43
C LEU A 451 -4.54 20.90 -3.37
N GLY A 452 -4.22 21.57 -2.26
CA GLY A 452 -3.49 21.03 -1.12
C GLY A 452 -4.34 20.67 0.09
N ALA A 453 -5.66 20.81 -0.01
CA ALA A 453 -6.59 20.48 1.07
C ALA A 453 -6.57 18.95 1.33
N SER A 454 -6.75 18.55 2.59
CA SER A 454 -6.80 17.11 2.92
C SER A 454 -8.10 16.49 2.41
N LEU A 455 -8.08 15.16 2.26
CA LEU A 455 -9.19 14.39 1.70
C LEU A 455 -10.52 14.65 2.41
N GLY A 456 -10.51 14.80 3.74
CA GLY A 456 -11.72 15.07 4.52
C GLY A 456 -12.38 16.41 4.20
N SER A 457 -11.64 17.39 3.66
CA SER A 457 -12.18 18.69 3.24
C SER A 457 -12.69 18.71 1.80
N LEU A 458 -12.25 17.76 0.95
CA LEU A 458 -12.57 17.76 -0.49
C LEU A 458 -14.08 17.63 -0.78
N PRO A 459 -14.87 16.78 -0.10
CA PRO A 459 -16.31 16.67 -0.33
C PRO A 459 -17.05 18.01 -0.28
N TYR A 460 -16.57 18.96 0.54
CA TYR A 460 -17.19 20.28 0.67
C TYR A 460 -16.95 21.18 -0.54
N MET A 461 -15.81 21.04 -1.24
CA MET A 461 -15.36 21.99 -2.26
C MET A 461 -15.31 21.43 -3.68
N THR A 462 -15.33 20.10 -3.87
CA THR A 462 -15.16 19.46 -5.19
C THR A 462 -16.44 18.80 -5.72
N GLY A 463 -17.62 19.22 -5.24
CA GLY A 463 -18.90 18.62 -5.62
C GLY A 463 -19.20 18.67 -7.12
N GLU A 464 -18.73 19.71 -7.84
CA GLU A 464 -18.85 19.76 -9.31
C GLU A 464 -17.92 18.76 -10.01
N LEU A 465 -16.68 18.65 -9.55
CA LEU A 465 -15.69 17.73 -10.10
C LEU A 465 -16.15 16.28 -9.94
N ALA A 466 -16.71 15.93 -8.78
CA ALA A 466 -17.26 14.60 -8.51
C ALA A 466 -18.47 14.25 -9.39
N LYS A 467 -19.30 15.26 -9.75
CA LYS A 467 -20.41 15.07 -10.70
C LYS A 467 -19.94 14.93 -12.14
N ALA A 468 -18.91 15.67 -12.53
CA ALA A 468 -18.37 15.65 -13.89
C ALA A 468 -17.45 14.45 -14.16
N SER A 469 -16.82 13.87 -13.13
CA SER A 469 -15.82 12.81 -13.29
C SER A 469 -16.07 11.62 -12.36
N GLN A 470 -16.31 10.45 -12.97
CA GLN A 470 -16.44 9.19 -12.24
C GLN A 470 -15.17 8.83 -11.46
N ARG A 471 -13.99 9.23 -11.93
CA ARG A 471 -12.72 9.01 -11.21
C ARG A 471 -12.69 9.78 -9.89
N TRP A 472 -13.15 11.04 -9.87
CA TRP A 472 -13.29 11.82 -8.64
C TRP A 472 -14.32 11.25 -7.69
N SER A 473 -15.48 10.84 -8.22
CA SER A 473 -16.51 10.18 -7.42
C SER A 473 -15.96 8.93 -6.72
N ARG A 474 -15.25 8.05 -7.46
CA ARG A 474 -14.60 6.85 -6.92
C ARG A 474 -13.51 7.16 -5.91
N MET A 475 -12.68 8.19 -6.15
CA MET A 475 -11.64 8.61 -5.21
C MET A 475 -12.25 9.04 -3.87
N LEU A 476 -13.26 9.92 -3.90
CA LEU A 476 -13.89 10.45 -2.69
C LEU A 476 -14.66 9.38 -1.90
N SER A 477 -15.17 8.34 -2.56
CA SER A 477 -15.84 7.22 -1.89
C SER A 477 -14.88 6.11 -1.45
N GLY A 478 -13.81 5.86 -2.22
CA GLY A 478 -12.93 4.71 -2.06
C GLY A 478 -11.67 4.97 -1.23
N VAL A 479 -11.20 6.21 -1.17
CA VAL A 479 -10.12 6.60 -0.24
C VAL A 479 -10.79 7.08 1.04
N ARG A 480 -10.58 6.36 2.14
CA ARG A 480 -11.27 6.60 3.41
C ARG A 480 -10.44 7.51 4.33
N THR A 481 -11.12 8.08 5.32
CA THR A 481 -10.49 8.84 6.41
C THR A 481 -11.06 8.40 7.75
N VAL A 482 -10.29 8.57 8.82
CA VAL A 482 -10.71 8.28 10.19
C VAL A 482 -10.50 9.50 11.08
N GLY A 483 -11.33 9.64 12.12
CA GLY A 483 -11.05 10.58 13.19
C GLY A 483 -9.85 10.13 14.01
N THR A 484 -9.25 11.04 14.76
CA THR A 484 -8.20 10.71 15.76
C THR A 484 -8.47 11.43 17.07
N CYS A 485 -7.87 10.95 18.15
CA CYS A 485 -7.92 11.62 19.45
C CYS A 485 -6.51 11.67 20.05
N ALA A 486 -6.31 12.64 20.94
CA ALA A 486 -5.03 12.84 21.60
C ALA A 486 -5.21 13.39 23.01
N ALA A 487 -4.28 13.04 23.89
CA ALA A 487 -4.15 13.63 25.22
C ALA A 487 -2.68 13.93 25.51
N GLN A 488 -2.41 14.98 26.29
CA GLN A 488 -1.07 15.28 26.77
C GLN A 488 -1.10 15.55 28.27
N PHE A 489 -0.27 14.81 29.01
CA PHE A 489 -0.14 14.93 30.46
C PHE A 489 1.21 15.55 30.81
N TRP A 490 1.17 16.67 31.53
CA TRP A 490 2.36 17.25 32.16
C TRP A 490 2.44 16.73 33.58
N LEU A 491 3.60 16.20 33.97
CA LEU A 491 3.77 15.47 35.23
C LEU A 491 4.65 16.25 36.22
N ARG A 492 4.38 16.09 37.52
CA ARG A 492 5.18 16.66 38.61
C ARG A 492 6.46 15.88 38.88
N GLU A 493 6.45 14.60 38.53
CA GLU A 493 7.58 13.69 38.68
C GLU A 493 8.12 13.28 37.32
N ALA A 494 9.39 12.85 37.30
CA ALA A 494 10.00 12.21 36.14
C ALA A 494 9.46 10.77 35.99
N GLU A 495 9.87 10.07 34.94
CA GLU A 495 9.35 8.74 34.62
C GLU A 495 9.75 7.64 35.62
N ASP A 496 10.94 7.71 36.21
CA ASP A 496 11.44 6.66 37.12
C ASP A 496 10.51 6.44 38.34
N PRO A 497 10.02 7.49 39.04
CA PRO A 497 8.98 7.35 40.07
C PRO A 497 7.67 6.70 39.62
N LEU A 498 7.36 6.68 38.31
CA LEU A 498 6.15 6.03 37.78
C LEU A 498 6.32 4.52 37.62
N GLY A 499 7.51 3.96 37.90
CA GLY A 499 7.79 2.53 37.82
C GLY A 499 7.91 1.98 36.39
N TRP A 500 7.96 2.86 35.39
CA TRP A 500 8.03 2.50 33.98
C TRP A 500 9.32 1.75 33.62
N ARG A 501 10.48 2.32 33.97
CA ARG A 501 11.78 1.73 33.68
C ARG A 501 11.93 0.33 34.29
N ALA A 502 11.52 0.17 35.55
CA ALA A 502 11.56 -1.13 36.24
C ALA A 502 10.67 -2.19 35.57
N LEU A 503 9.52 -1.78 35.01
CA LEU A 503 8.66 -2.69 34.24
C LEU A 503 9.32 -3.11 32.92
N VAL A 504 9.95 -2.17 32.20
CA VAL A 504 10.68 -2.45 30.97
C VAL A 504 11.85 -3.41 31.23
N GLU A 505 12.65 -3.17 32.26
CA GLU A 505 13.75 -4.06 32.67
C GLU A 505 13.24 -5.49 32.96
N LYS A 506 12.15 -5.60 33.73
CA LYS A 506 11.52 -6.89 34.06
C LYS A 506 11.05 -7.66 32.82
N CYS A 507 10.43 -6.98 31.86
CA CYS A 507 9.83 -7.58 30.65
C CYS A 507 10.83 -7.80 29.51
N ASN A 508 12.08 -7.32 29.65
CA ASN A 508 13.14 -7.44 28.65
C ASN A 508 14.45 -7.96 29.29
N ALA A 509 14.33 -8.84 30.28
CA ALA A 509 15.48 -9.39 31.01
C ALA A 509 16.54 -9.97 30.05
N GLY A 510 17.77 -9.47 30.16
CA GLY A 510 18.90 -9.87 29.31
C GLY A 510 19.03 -9.09 27.99
N VAL A 511 18.18 -8.07 27.77
CA VAL A 511 18.35 -7.03 26.75
C VAL A 511 19.12 -5.86 27.39
N THR A 512 20.08 -5.30 26.66
CA THR A 512 20.82 -4.11 27.09
C THR A 512 19.93 -2.89 26.92
N GLU A 513 19.62 -2.18 28.01
CA GLU A 513 18.89 -0.92 27.91
C GLU A 513 19.75 0.18 27.26
N PRO A 514 19.12 1.11 26.51
CA PRO A 514 19.80 2.30 26.02
C PRO A 514 20.39 3.14 27.16
N ASP A 515 21.59 3.70 26.94
CA ASP A 515 22.22 4.64 27.87
C ASP A 515 21.38 5.94 28.00
N GLY A 516 21.13 6.38 29.24
CA GLY A 516 20.42 7.64 29.54
C GLY A 516 18.93 7.46 29.89
N PRO A 517 18.09 8.52 29.71
CA PRO A 517 16.65 8.42 29.93
C PRO A 517 16.00 7.53 28.86
N LEU A 518 15.03 6.71 29.27
CA LEU A 518 14.33 5.77 28.39
C LEU A 518 13.30 6.52 27.53
N ARG A 519 13.76 7.08 26.40
CA ARG A 519 12.90 7.83 25.47
C ARG A 519 11.84 6.93 24.86
N THR A 520 10.64 7.03 25.40
CA THR A 520 9.58 6.06 25.12
C THR A 520 8.78 6.47 23.90
N ILE A 521 8.63 5.54 22.95
CA ILE A 521 7.53 5.53 21.98
C ILE A 521 6.98 4.11 22.01
N ILE A 522 5.79 3.94 22.58
CA ILE A 522 5.10 2.67 22.70
C ILE A 522 3.76 2.69 21.98
N THR A 523 3.44 1.59 21.29
CA THR A 523 2.13 1.37 20.66
C THR A 523 1.59 -0.02 21.03
N GLY A 524 0.34 -0.31 20.66
CA GLY A 524 -0.30 -1.60 20.90
C GLY A 524 -0.96 -1.71 22.27
N PHE A 525 -1.15 -0.59 22.97
CA PHE A 525 -1.67 -0.56 24.33
C PHE A 525 -3.22 -0.54 24.40
N GLY A 526 -3.81 -0.46 25.60
CA GLY A 526 -5.26 -0.41 25.79
C GLY A 526 -5.90 0.87 25.25
N GLU A 527 -7.11 0.75 24.70
CA GLU A 527 -7.94 1.86 24.22
C GLU A 527 -8.52 2.68 25.38
N PRO A 528 -8.70 4.01 25.29
CA PRO A 528 -8.83 4.81 24.07
C PRO A 528 -7.53 5.52 23.63
N LEU A 529 -6.39 5.14 24.20
CA LEU A 529 -5.08 5.76 23.95
C LEU A 529 -4.02 4.65 23.87
N ASP A 530 -3.95 4.00 22.71
CA ASP A 530 -3.09 2.84 22.45
C ASP A 530 -1.60 3.18 22.23
N THR A 531 -1.29 4.46 22.03
CA THR A 531 0.05 4.95 21.73
C THR A 531 0.47 6.02 22.73
N TRP A 532 1.69 5.90 23.27
CA TRP A 532 2.30 6.86 24.19
C TRP A 532 3.72 7.21 23.74
N ALA A 533 4.08 8.49 23.77
CA ALA A 533 5.44 8.98 23.67
C ALA A 533 5.86 9.85 24.86
N ASP A 534 7.07 9.63 25.37
CA ASP A 534 7.76 10.56 26.25
C ASP A 534 8.23 11.77 25.44
N MET A 535 7.79 12.96 25.84
CA MET A 535 8.12 14.22 25.20
C MET A 535 8.79 15.18 26.18
N SER A 536 9.37 14.67 27.26
CA SER A 536 9.97 15.46 28.33
C SER A 536 11.13 16.36 27.85
N HIS A 537 11.80 16.00 26.74
CA HIS A 537 12.81 16.86 26.11
C HIS A 537 12.25 18.19 25.60
N LEU A 538 10.94 18.28 25.37
CA LEU A 538 10.27 19.50 24.92
C LEU A 538 10.08 20.53 26.04
N LEU A 539 10.21 20.16 27.32
CA LEU A 539 10.07 21.09 28.46
C LEU A 539 11.03 22.29 28.35
N ALA A 540 12.24 22.06 27.82
CA ALA A 540 13.22 23.11 27.58
C ALA A 540 12.75 24.17 26.54
N ARG A 541 11.68 23.88 25.80
CA ARG A 541 11.05 24.77 24.82
C ARG A 541 9.76 25.40 25.32
N GLU A 542 9.29 25.04 26.51
CA GLU A 542 8.12 25.65 27.15
C GLU A 542 8.56 26.74 28.15
N ASP A 543 7.63 27.55 28.64
CA ASP A 543 7.88 28.66 29.56
C ASP A 543 7.09 28.54 30.88
N TRP A 544 7.42 27.53 31.67
CA TRP A 544 6.75 27.24 32.95
C TRP A 544 7.29 28.03 34.15
N GLY A 545 8.39 28.76 34.02
CA GLY A 545 9.16 29.32 35.14
C GLY A 545 9.80 28.24 36.03
N ASP A 546 10.23 28.61 37.24
CA ASP A 546 11.06 27.76 38.12
C ASP A 546 10.33 26.55 38.74
N LYS A 547 8.99 26.52 38.70
CA LYS A 547 8.16 25.48 39.33
C LYS A 547 7.25 24.79 38.31
N GLY A 548 7.82 24.41 37.17
CA GLY A 548 7.13 23.73 36.08
C GLY A 548 6.98 22.21 36.25
N PRO A 549 6.35 21.54 35.27
CA PRO A 549 6.35 20.09 35.15
C PRO A 549 7.77 19.54 34.92
N LYS A 550 7.99 18.28 35.29
CA LYS A 550 9.25 17.55 35.15
C LYS A 550 9.24 16.53 34.01
N ALA A 551 8.07 16.09 33.57
CA ALA A 551 7.91 15.19 32.43
C ALA A 551 6.65 15.50 31.62
N ILE A 552 6.61 15.00 30.38
CA ILE A 552 5.51 15.15 29.44
C ILE A 552 5.20 13.81 28.78
N ALA A 553 3.96 13.36 28.85
CA ALA A 553 3.48 12.17 28.15
C ALA A 553 2.45 12.55 27.08
N TYR A 554 2.72 12.23 25.82
CA TYR A 554 1.80 12.43 24.69
C TYR A 554 1.14 11.12 24.32
N PHE A 555 -0.18 11.15 24.14
CA PHE A 555 -0.97 9.98 23.79
C PHE A 555 -1.81 10.25 22.55
N CYS A 556 -2.02 9.23 21.73
CA CYS A 556 -2.96 9.28 20.62
C CYS A 556 -3.56 7.91 20.31
N SER A 557 -4.65 7.92 19.56
CA SER A 557 -5.30 6.73 18.98
C SER A 557 -6.29 7.19 17.88
N PRO A 558 -6.74 6.31 16.97
CA PRO A 558 -7.90 6.61 16.13
C PRO A 558 -9.14 6.94 16.98
N ALA A 559 -10.11 7.63 16.38
CA ALA A 559 -11.35 8.00 17.03
C ALA A 559 -12.55 7.58 16.18
N PRO A 560 -13.60 7.00 16.80
CA PRO A 560 -14.81 6.66 16.09
C PRO A 560 -15.58 7.95 15.76
N ASP A 561 -16.29 7.94 14.63
CA ASP A 561 -17.13 9.07 14.26
C ASP A 561 -18.18 9.36 15.35
N GLY A 562 -18.39 10.65 15.63
CA GLY A 562 -19.35 11.10 16.64
C GLY A 562 -18.80 11.19 18.07
N LEU A 563 -17.54 10.80 18.33
CA LEU A 563 -16.92 10.97 19.64
C LEU A 563 -16.81 12.46 20.03
N ASP A 564 -17.49 12.87 21.10
CA ASP A 564 -17.32 14.20 21.67
C ASP A 564 -16.21 14.24 22.74
N LEU A 565 -15.76 15.46 23.06
CA LEU A 565 -14.64 15.69 23.97
C LEU A 565 -14.93 15.26 25.42
N ASP A 566 -16.16 15.42 25.89
CA ASP A 566 -16.53 15.08 27.28
C ASP A 566 -16.60 13.56 27.45
N SER A 567 -17.21 12.87 26.50
CA SER A 567 -17.22 11.41 26.41
C SER A 567 -15.80 10.85 26.30
N PHE A 568 -14.94 11.48 25.49
CA PHE A 568 -13.53 11.10 25.38
C PHE A 568 -12.79 11.25 26.71
N ARG A 569 -12.92 12.40 27.39
CA ARG A 569 -12.30 12.63 28.72
C ARG A 569 -12.74 11.60 29.75
N ALA A 570 -14.02 11.24 29.79
CA ALA A 570 -14.54 10.21 30.69
C ALA A 570 -13.92 8.83 30.39
N ARG A 571 -13.75 8.48 29.10
CA ARG A 571 -13.08 7.24 28.68
C ARG A 571 -11.61 7.23 29.06
N VAL A 572 -10.88 8.33 28.84
CA VAL A 572 -9.47 8.44 29.24
C VAL A 572 -9.32 8.36 30.75
N ARG A 573 -10.23 8.96 31.54
CA ARG A 573 -10.23 8.81 33.00
C ARG A 573 -10.36 7.35 33.43
N LYS A 574 -11.30 6.61 32.84
CA LYS A 574 -11.48 5.18 33.15
C LYS A 574 -10.23 4.37 32.77
N TRP A 575 -9.72 4.58 31.55
CA TRP A 575 -8.51 3.93 31.07
C TRP A 575 -7.28 4.26 31.92
N ALA A 576 -7.14 5.50 32.39
CA ALA A 576 -6.03 5.89 33.26
C ALA A 576 -6.06 5.08 34.58
N ASN A 577 -7.25 4.88 35.15
CA ASN A 577 -7.43 4.12 36.38
C ASN A 577 -7.17 2.62 36.19
N ASP A 578 -7.65 2.06 35.08
CA ASP A 578 -7.70 0.59 34.89
C ASP A 578 -6.49 0.04 34.14
N ASP A 579 -6.00 0.77 33.14
CA ASP A 579 -4.97 0.29 32.20
C ASP A 579 -3.64 1.03 32.40
N LEU A 580 -3.62 2.36 32.43
CA LEU A 580 -2.36 3.13 32.49
C LEU A 580 -1.53 2.81 33.74
N THR A 581 -2.18 2.55 34.88
CA THR A 581 -1.55 2.10 36.13
C THR A 581 -0.81 0.76 35.99
N GLN A 582 -1.11 -0.05 34.96
CA GLN A 582 -0.39 -1.30 34.68
C GLN A 582 0.96 -1.05 33.98
N LEU A 583 1.07 0.03 33.17
CA LEU A 583 2.36 0.47 32.61
C LEU A 583 3.11 1.37 33.58
N TRP A 584 2.41 2.31 34.21
CA TRP A 584 2.93 3.21 35.24
C TRP A 584 2.62 2.64 36.61
N THR A 585 3.33 1.58 36.98
CA THR A 585 3.11 0.82 38.22
C THR A 585 3.24 1.64 39.51
N GLY A 586 3.91 2.80 39.45
CA GLY A 586 4.01 3.77 40.55
C GLY A 586 2.94 4.87 40.53
N ALA A 587 2.00 4.85 39.59
CA ALA A 587 0.97 5.88 39.44
C ALA A 587 -0.35 5.58 40.17
N GLU A 588 -0.44 4.45 40.89
CA GLU A 588 -1.63 4.10 41.67
C GLU A 588 -1.67 4.88 42.99
N GLU A 589 -2.83 5.45 43.32
CA GLU A 589 -3.03 6.21 44.56
C GLU A 589 -2.85 5.32 45.80
N THR A 590 -2.07 5.75 46.79
CA THR A 590 -1.83 4.95 48.00
C THR A 590 -3.13 4.76 48.79
N GLY A 591 -3.63 3.52 48.87
CA GLY A 591 -4.85 3.17 49.63
C GLY A 591 -6.15 3.20 48.81
N HIS A 592 -6.09 3.53 47.52
CA HIS A 592 -7.22 3.49 46.58
C HIS A 592 -6.80 2.78 45.28
N ARG A 593 -7.74 2.10 44.61
CA ARG A 593 -7.47 1.57 43.25
C ARG A 593 -7.79 2.66 42.24
N GLY A 594 -6.77 3.21 41.57
CA GLY A 594 -6.94 4.22 40.52
C GLY A 594 -5.71 5.11 40.34
N PHE A 595 -5.73 5.91 39.28
CA PHE A 595 -4.64 6.82 38.91
C PHE A 595 -4.57 8.02 39.87
N ASP A 596 -3.37 8.34 40.36
CA ASP A 596 -3.13 9.47 41.27
C ASP A 596 -3.06 10.82 40.52
N ASP A 597 -4.11 11.63 40.66
CA ASP A 597 -4.19 13.00 40.11
C ASP A 597 -3.12 13.95 40.66
N ALA A 598 -2.47 13.63 41.78
CA ALA A 598 -1.38 14.42 42.33
C ALA A 598 -0.13 14.38 41.44
N LEU A 599 0.03 13.33 40.62
CA LEU A 599 1.13 13.22 39.65
C LEU A 599 1.02 14.25 38.52
N LEU A 600 -0.20 14.70 38.21
CA LEU A 600 -0.44 15.67 37.15
C LEU A 600 -0.08 17.09 37.60
N TYR A 601 0.74 17.75 36.78
CA TYR A 601 1.03 19.16 36.96
C TYR A 601 -0.20 20.00 36.64
N LYS A 602 -0.50 20.90 37.57
CA LYS A 602 -1.55 21.92 37.44
C LYS A 602 -0.98 23.26 37.87
N LYS A 603 -1.12 24.26 37.01
CA LYS A 603 -0.67 25.63 37.28
C LYS A 603 -1.35 26.15 38.56
N PRO A 604 -0.61 26.83 39.46
CA PRO A 604 -1.20 27.41 40.67
C PRO A 604 -2.41 28.27 40.36
N ARG A 605 -3.49 28.12 41.14
CA ARG A 605 -4.78 28.82 41.00
C ARG A 605 -5.62 28.49 39.75
N ALA A 606 -5.23 27.52 38.94
CA ALA A 606 -6.11 27.01 37.89
C ALA A 606 -7.38 26.34 38.50
N LYS A 607 -8.52 26.44 37.81
CA LYS A 607 -9.81 25.84 38.24
C LYS A 607 -9.89 24.37 37.80
N GLY A 608 -10.78 23.57 38.41
CA GLY A 608 -10.96 22.13 38.07
C GLY A 608 -9.95 21.19 38.73
N SER A 609 -10.02 19.88 38.47
CA SER A 609 -9.03 18.90 38.96
C SER A 609 -7.69 19.00 38.22
N SER A 610 -6.63 18.35 38.69
CA SER A 610 -5.36 18.30 37.94
C SER A 610 -5.56 17.62 36.58
N PHE A 611 -6.41 16.58 36.52
CA PHE A 611 -6.80 15.91 35.29
C PHE A 611 -7.50 16.83 34.30
N ASP A 612 -8.47 17.62 34.75
CA ASP A 612 -9.21 18.54 33.85
C ASP A 612 -8.33 19.66 33.26
N ASN A 613 -7.15 19.89 33.83
CA ASN A 613 -6.18 20.89 33.33
C ASN A 613 -5.18 20.33 32.31
N GLN A 614 -5.25 19.03 32.03
CA GLN A 614 -4.47 18.41 30.97
C GLN A 614 -5.10 18.68 29.59
N TYR A 615 -4.34 18.42 28.53
CA TYR A 615 -4.79 18.66 27.17
C TYR A 615 -5.50 17.43 26.61
N PHE A 616 -6.65 17.63 25.99
CA PHE A 616 -7.45 16.59 25.33
C PHE A 616 -7.98 17.14 24.02
N ARG A 617 -7.95 16.34 22.95
CA ARG A 617 -8.40 16.72 21.62
C ARG A 617 -9.09 15.55 20.91
N VAL A 618 -10.12 15.86 20.12
CA VAL A 618 -10.74 14.92 19.17
C VAL A 618 -10.81 15.59 17.81
N ASN A 619 -10.26 14.94 16.78
CA ASN A 619 -10.06 15.41 15.42
C ASN A 619 -11.05 14.69 14.49
N LEU A 620 -12.22 15.27 14.23
CA LEU A 620 -13.30 14.56 13.52
C LEU A 620 -13.67 15.16 12.16
N TYR A 621 -13.22 16.37 11.83
CA TYR A 621 -13.79 17.12 10.71
C TYR A 621 -12.74 17.58 9.72
N GLY A 622 -13.14 17.61 8.44
CA GLY A 622 -12.36 18.23 7.37
C GLY A 622 -10.89 17.79 7.33
N SER A 623 -10.01 18.78 7.40
CA SER A 623 -8.57 18.63 7.23
C SER A 623 -7.84 17.94 8.37
N GLU A 624 -8.49 17.77 9.52
CA GLU A 624 -7.94 17.11 10.72
C GLU A 624 -8.00 15.58 10.64
N ARG A 625 -8.87 15.04 9.77
CA ARG A 625 -9.07 13.60 9.65
C ARG A 625 -7.85 12.91 9.03
N TYR A 626 -7.43 11.81 9.62
CA TYR A 626 -6.33 11.02 9.09
C TYR A 626 -6.74 10.28 7.80
N VAL A 627 -5.84 10.23 6.80
CA VAL A 627 -6.12 9.62 5.50
C VAL A 627 -5.66 8.17 5.52
N LEU A 628 -6.58 7.25 5.28
CA LEU A 628 -6.32 5.82 5.36
C LEU A 628 -5.82 5.25 4.03
N SER A 629 -5.08 4.15 4.14
CA SER A 629 -4.65 3.32 3.01
C SER A 629 -5.40 1.98 3.01
N VAL A 630 -6.71 2.04 3.21
CA VAL A 630 -7.59 0.86 3.19
C VAL A 630 -7.40 0.03 1.94
N THR A 631 -7.67 -1.27 2.04
CA THR A 631 -7.51 -2.24 0.95
C THR A 631 -8.17 -1.75 -0.34
N GLY A 632 -7.42 -1.82 -1.45
CA GLY A 632 -7.87 -1.36 -2.77
C GLY A 632 -7.96 0.15 -2.98
N SER A 633 -7.77 0.99 -1.94
CA SER A 633 -7.89 2.45 -2.07
C SER A 633 -6.89 3.05 -3.07
N LEU A 634 -5.72 2.43 -3.22
CA LEU A 634 -4.71 2.79 -4.22
C LEU A 634 -5.31 2.97 -5.63
N TYR A 635 -6.16 2.03 -6.07
CA TYR A 635 -6.75 2.03 -7.41
C TYR A 635 -7.76 3.18 -7.62
N HIS A 636 -8.08 3.92 -6.55
CA HIS A 636 -8.96 5.08 -6.58
C HIS A 636 -8.22 6.40 -6.40
N ARG A 637 -6.94 6.38 -5.98
CA ARG A 637 -6.13 7.59 -5.79
C ARG A 637 -5.75 8.19 -7.14
N LEU A 638 -5.91 9.51 -7.27
CA LEU A 638 -5.42 10.25 -8.42
C LEU A 638 -3.96 10.67 -8.19
N ALA A 639 -3.11 10.54 -9.21
CA ALA A 639 -1.78 11.12 -9.16
C ALA A 639 -1.85 12.66 -9.24
N PRO A 640 -0.83 13.40 -8.77
CA PRO A 640 -0.80 14.87 -8.77
C PRO A 640 -1.17 15.55 -10.10
N ALA A 641 -0.73 14.98 -11.22
CA ALA A 641 -1.02 15.48 -12.58
C ALA A 641 -2.33 14.96 -13.19
N GLU A 642 -3.01 14.02 -12.54
CA GLU A 642 -4.15 13.28 -13.10
C GLU A 642 -5.50 13.76 -12.57
N SER A 643 -5.63 15.04 -12.25
CA SER A 643 -6.90 15.61 -11.83
C SER A 643 -8.00 15.45 -12.89
N GLY A 644 -7.63 15.36 -14.17
CA GLY A 644 -8.59 15.30 -15.28
C GLY A 644 -9.31 16.63 -15.55
N PHE A 645 -8.88 17.72 -14.90
CA PHE A 645 -9.40 19.06 -15.13
C PHE A 645 -8.25 20.03 -15.44
N ASP A 646 -8.39 20.81 -16.50
CA ASP A 646 -7.45 21.88 -16.83
C ASP A 646 -7.30 22.85 -15.65
N ARG A 647 -6.05 23.29 -15.43
CA ARG A 647 -5.64 24.23 -14.37
C ARG A 647 -5.67 23.68 -12.95
N LEU A 648 -5.83 22.37 -12.76
CA LEU A 648 -5.88 21.75 -11.44
C LEU A 648 -4.78 20.69 -11.27
N THR A 649 -3.93 20.91 -10.28
CA THR A 649 -2.92 19.94 -9.82
C THR A 649 -3.21 19.59 -8.36
N LEU A 650 -2.95 18.34 -7.98
CA LEU A 650 -3.28 17.80 -6.66
C LEU A 650 -2.03 17.67 -5.80
N ALA A 651 -2.11 18.00 -4.51
CA ALA A 651 -1.01 17.83 -3.56
C ALA A 651 -1.55 17.32 -2.21
N GLY A 652 -1.07 16.17 -1.75
CA GLY A 652 -1.46 15.59 -0.47
C GLY A 652 -1.17 14.10 -0.35
N ASP A 653 -1.14 13.62 0.90
CA ASP A 653 -0.96 12.21 1.26
C ASP A 653 -2.08 11.27 0.78
N TRP A 654 -3.16 11.84 0.26
CA TRP A 654 -4.28 11.13 -0.37
C TRP A 654 -4.08 10.85 -1.86
N THR A 655 -3.05 11.42 -2.49
CA THR A 655 -2.75 11.20 -3.92
C THR A 655 -1.98 9.88 -4.15
N ARG A 656 -1.95 9.41 -5.40
CA ARG A 656 -1.08 8.32 -5.84
C ARG A 656 0.32 8.88 -6.10
N CYS A 657 1.23 8.69 -5.15
CA CYS A 657 2.53 9.35 -5.10
C CYS A 657 3.72 8.41 -4.87
N GLY A 658 3.51 7.09 -4.97
CA GLY A 658 4.52 6.07 -4.68
C GLY A 658 4.33 5.47 -3.29
N LEU A 659 4.44 6.24 -2.21
CA LEU A 659 4.27 5.67 -0.86
C LEU A 659 2.80 5.38 -0.51
N ASN A 660 1.86 6.19 -0.99
CA ASN A 660 0.40 6.01 -0.87
C ASN A 660 -0.13 5.83 0.57
N ALA A 661 0.62 6.32 1.56
CA ALA A 661 0.29 6.26 3.00
C ALA A 661 -0.02 7.65 3.58
N GLY A 662 -0.87 7.72 4.60
CA GLY A 662 -1.18 8.95 5.33
C GLY A 662 -0.01 9.49 6.17
N CYS A 663 1.06 9.99 5.55
CA CYS A 663 2.25 10.42 6.28
C CYS A 663 2.95 11.63 5.63
N VAL A 664 3.90 12.21 6.36
CA VAL A 664 4.65 13.41 5.93
C VAL A 664 5.46 13.15 4.66
N GLU A 665 6.10 11.99 4.54
CA GLU A 665 6.88 11.64 3.34
C GLU A 665 5.99 11.55 2.10
N ALA A 666 4.85 10.85 2.18
CA ALA A 666 3.90 10.77 1.07
C ALA A 666 3.34 12.14 0.66
N ALA A 667 2.99 12.99 1.64
CA ALA A 667 2.57 14.36 1.36
C ALA A 667 3.68 15.17 0.67
N THR A 668 4.94 14.98 1.08
CA THR A 668 6.11 15.63 0.48
C THR A 668 6.33 15.15 -0.95
N MET A 669 6.32 13.83 -1.18
CA MET A 669 6.44 13.23 -2.51
C MET A 669 5.35 13.73 -3.46
N SER A 670 4.11 13.83 -2.96
CA SER A 670 2.99 14.41 -3.70
C SER A 670 3.22 15.89 -4.03
N GLY A 671 3.72 16.69 -3.08
CA GLY A 671 4.03 18.09 -3.30
C GLY A 671 5.12 18.32 -4.34
N ILE A 672 6.17 17.49 -4.34
CA ILE A 672 7.24 17.52 -5.36
C ILE A 672 6.65 17.20 -6.75
N ALA A 673 5.85 16.13 -6.85
CA ALA A 673 5.19 15.74 -8.09
C ALA A 673 4.21 16.81 -8.58
N ALA A 674 3.50 17.50 -7.68
CA ALA A 674 2.64 18.63 -8.02
C ALA A 674 3.45 19.82 -8.58
N ALA A 675 4.58 20.15 -7.97
CA ALA A 675 5.48 21.19 -8.48
C ALA A 675 6.04 20.82 -9.86
N GLN A 676 6.43 19.57 -10.07
CA GLN A 676 6.86 19.06 -11.38
C GLN A 676 5.74 19.17 -12.44
N ALA A 677 4.50 18.80 -12.09
CA ALA A 677 3.36 18.91 -13.00
C ALA A 677 3.04 20.36 -13.41
N VAL A 678 3.12 21.31 -12.46
CA VAL A 678 2.86 22.74 -12.73
C VAL A 678 3.98 23.38 -13.57
N THR A 679 5.23 22.94 -13.36
CA THR A 679 6.41 23.61 -13.93
C THR A 679 6.93 22.94 -15.20
N GLY A 680 6.59 21.67 -15.42
CA GLY A 680 7.19 20.80 -16.44
C GLY A 680 8.68 20.50 -16.20
N LYS A 681 9.23 20.90 -15.04
CA LYS A 681 10.63 20.69 -14.70
C LYS A 681 10.78 19.39 -13.90
N PRO A 682 11.64 18.44 -14.33
CA PRO A 682 11.93 17.25 -13.54
C PRO A 682 12.49 17.62 -12.15
N MET A 683 11.99 16.98 -11.10
CA MET A 683 12.43 17.19 -9.73
C MET A 683 12.75 15.85 -9.07
N VAL A 684 13.76 15.83 -8.20
CA VAL A 684 14.15 14.61 -7.47
C VAL A 684 13.02 14.22 -6.51
N ASN A 685 12.47 13.02 -6.70
CA ASN A 685 11.39 12.46 -5.89
C ASN A 685 11.68 10.98 -5.56
N ILE A 686 12.33 10.74 -4.42
CA ILE A 686 12.87 9.42 -4.08
C ILE A 686 11.75 8.45 -3.70
N GLY A 687 11.67 7.32 -4.41
CA GLY A 687 10.67 6.28 -4.17
C GLY A 687 9.27 6.59 -4.70
N ALA A 688 9.16 7.54 -5.65
CA ALA A 688 7.92 7.78 -6.40
C ALA A 688 7.51 6.55 -7.20
N ASP A 689 8.51 5.78 -7.67
CA ASP A 689 8.37 4.50 -8.34
C ASP A 689 9.15 3.42 -7.55
N ASP A 690 8.65 2.18 -7.57
CA ASP A 690 9.33 1.04 -6.92
C ASP A 690 10.39 0.39 -7.81
N ILE A 691 10.25 0.52 -9.12
CA ILE A 691 11.07 -0.12 -10.14
C ILE A 691 11.36 0.95 -11.18
N ASP A 692 12.63 1.13 -11.53
CA ASP A 692 13.02 1.99 -12.65
C ASP A 692 12.40 1.43 -13.94
N ILE A 693 11.42 2.15 -14.47
CA ILE A 693 10.78 1.81 -15.75
C ILE A 693 11.74 2.28 -16.84
N ASP A 694 12.32 1.34 -17.58
CA ASP A 694 12.92 1.67 -18.88
C ASP A 694 11.77 1.97 -19.85
N ASP A 695 11.47 3.26 -20.03
CA ASP A 695 10.39 3.76 -20.90
C ASP A 695 10.46 3.15 -22.32
N SER A 696 11.65 2.77 -22.80
CA SER A 696 11.84 2.20 -24.13
C SER A 696 11.31 0.77 -24.26
N LEU A 697 11.35 -0.01 -23.17
CA LEU A 697 10.78 -1.36 -23.13
C LEU A 697 9.26 -1.30 -23.04
N GLN A 698 8.68 -0.27 -22.41
CA GLN A 698 7.22 -0.11 -22.26
C GLN A 698 6.57 0.11 -23.61
N GLU A 699 7.05 1.11 -24.33
CA GLU A 699 6.48 1.48 -25.62
C GLU A 699 6.68 0.37 -26.66
N GLN A 700 7.86 -0.27 -26.71
CA GLN A 700 8.11 -1.38 -27.65
C GLN A 700 7.27 -2.62 -27.33
N ALA A 701 7.16 -3.00 -26.05
CA ALA A 701 6.34 -4.15 -25.69
C ALA A 701 4.85 -3.91 -26.01
N MET A 702 4.36 -2.66 -25.88
CA MET A 702 2.97 -2.28 -26.25
C MET A 702 2.65 -2.55 -27.72
N TYR A 703 3.66 -2.52 -28.59
CA TYR A 703 3.49 -2.86 -30.02
C TYR A 703 3.66 -4.35 -30.31
N ASP A 704 4.19 -5.16 -29.40
CA ASP A 704 4.48 -6.59 -29.58
C ASP A 704 3.27 -7.49 -29.23
N ALA A 705 2.12 -7.30 -29.90
CA ALA A 705 0.95 -8.16 -29.75
C ALA A 705 1.12 -9.53 -30.43
N ALA A 706 0.67 -10.60 -29.77
CA ALA A 706 0.75 -11.97 -30.27
C ALA A 706 -0.31 -12.33 -31.35
N ASN A 707 -1.10 -11.34 -31.81
CA ASN A 707 -2.08 -11.51 -32.88
C ASN A 707 -1.38 -11.80 -34.23
N VAL A 708 -2.09 -12.52 -35.10
CA VAL A 708 -1.75 -12.76 -36.51
C VAL A 708 -1.49 -11.47 -37.28
N SER A 709 -2.27 -10.41 -37.04
CA SER A 709 -2.12 -9.13 -37.76
C SER A 709 -0.78 -8.43 -37.55
N ASN A 710 -0.03 -8.83 -36.51
CA ASN A 710 1.23 -8.23 -36.12
C ASN A 710 2.47 -8.93 -36.70
N ALA A 711 2.30 -10.01 -37.46
CA ALA A 711 3.41 -10.66 -38.15
C ALA A 711 3.88 -9.79 -39.34
N SER A 712 5.20 -9.74 -39.61
CA SER A 712 5.72 -9.05 -40.79
C SER A 712 5.44 -9.86 -42.06
N TRP A 713 5.31 -9.18 -43.21
CA TRP A 713 5.29 -9.86 -44.51
C TRP A 713 6.57 -10.69 -44.69
N PRO A 714 6.50 -11.96 -45.16
CA PRO A 714 5.33 -12.63 -45.74
C PRO A 714 4.41 -13.36 -44.75
N LEU A 715 4.73 -13.45 -43.46
CA LEU A 715 4.00 -14.31 -42.49
C LEU A 715 2.56 -13.86 -42.21
N SER A 716 2.27 -12.55 -42.26
CA SER A 716 0.91 -12.01 -42.04
C SER A 716 -0.15 -12.54 -43.01
N GLY A 717 0.25 -12.96 -44.21
CA GLY A 717 -0.65 -13.54 -45.20
C GLY A 717 -1.01 -15.02 -44.96
N PHE A 718 -0.32 -15.71 -44.04
CA PHE A 718 -0.38 -17.16 -43.89
C PHE A 718 -0.69 -17.58 -42.45
N TYR A 719 -1.97 -17.81 -42.13
CA TYR A 719 -2.43 -18.26 -40.82
C TYR A 719 -3.64 -19.20 -40.96
N ALA A 720 -3.97 -19.98 -39.93
CA ALA A 720 -5.17 -20.81 -39.93
C ALA A 720 -6.36 -20.02 -39.35
N ARG A 721 -7.56 -20.26 -39.87
CA ARG A 721 -8.80 -19.66 -39.35
C ARG A 721 -9.96 -20.62 -39.45
N GLY A 722 -10.98 -20.38 -38.63
CA GLY A 722 -12.22 -21.15 -38.67
C GLY A 722 -13.27 -20.57 -37.74
N GLN A 723 -14.31 -21.36 -37.53
CA GLN A 723 -15.37 -21.10 -36.56
C GLN A 723 -15.47 -22.31 -35.65
N MET A 724 -15.91 -22.12 -34.42
CA MET A 724 -16.23 -23.24 -33.55
C MET A 724 -17.36 -22.91 -32.59
N ASN A 725 -17.99 -23.98 -32.12
CA ASN A 725 -18.76 -23.95 -30.89
C ASN A 725 -18.40 -25.14 -30.01
N GLY A 726 -18.49 -24.99 -28.70
CA GLY A 726 -18.15 -26.09 -27.79
C GLY A 726 -18.22 -25.73 -26.33
N TRP A 727 -18.05 -26.74 -25.48
CA TRP A 727 -18.02 -26.60 -24.04
C TRP A 727 -16.60 -26.52 -23.51
N PHE A 728 -16.37 -25.59 -22.60
CA PHE A 728 -15.11 -25.37 -21.92
C PHE A 728 -15.35 -25.45 -20.41
N PHE A 729 -14.51 -26.19 -19.72
CA PHE A 729 -14.58 -26.32 -18.28
C PHE A 729 -13.21 -26.67 -17.68
N PHE A 730 -13.04 -26.29 -16.43
CA PHE A 730 -11.78 -26.40 -15.71
C PHE A 730 -12.01 -27.05 -14.36
N TYR A 731 -11.04 -27.85 -13.92
CA TYR A 731 -11.02 -28.45 -12.59
C TYR A 731 -9.59 -28.45 -12.04
N GLN A 732 -9.42 -28.82 -10.78
CA GLN A 732 -8.11 -28.78 -10.11
C GLN A 732 -7.58 -30.21 -9.90
N MET A 733 -6.27 -30.37 -10.02
CA MET A 733 -5.55 -31.62 -9.72
C MET A 733 -4.34 -31.32 -8.82
N PRO A 734 -3.84 -32.30 -8.04
CA PRO A 734 -2.62 -32.12 -7.25
C PRO A 734 -1.46 -31.65 -8.12
N ARG A 735 -0.79 -30.59 -7.69
CA ARG A 735 0.24 -29.90 -8.50
C ARG A 735 1.37 -30.85 -8.93
N ALA A 736 1.79 -31.76 -8.05
CA ALA A 736 2.82 -32.75 -8.35
C ALA A 736 2.40 -33.71 -9.47
N GLU A 737 1.13 -34.13 -9.50
CA GLU A 737 0.59 -34.98 -10.56
C GLU A 737 0.52 -34.25 -11.89
N VAL A 738 0.05 -33.00 -11.90
CA VAL A 738 0.00 -32.19 -13.13
C VAL A 738 1.41 -31.93 -13.66
N GLN A 739 2.40 -31.69 -12.79
CA GLN A 739 3.78 -31.48 -13.19
C GLN A 739 4.38 -32.72 -13.88
N ALA A 740 3.97 -33.93 -13.48
CA ALA A 740 4.38 -35.18 -14.12
C ALA A 740 3.76 -35.39 -15.52
N LEU A 741 2.69 -34.66 -15.86
CA LEU A 741 2.06 -34.71 -17.19
C LEU A 741 2.80 -33.86 -18.24
N LEU A 742 3.70 -32.97 -17.81
CA LEU A 742 4.41 -32.03 -18.67
C LEU A 742 5.71 -32.64 -19.25
N PRO A 743 6.11 -32.26 -20.48
CA PRO A 743 7.39 -32.65 -21.04
C PRO A 743 8.54 -31.89 -20.37
N ALA A 744 9.77 -32.38 -20.59
CA ALA A 744 10.98 -31.68 -20.13
C ALA A 744 11.04 -30.24 -20.66
N GLY A 745 11.46 -29.30 -19.80
CA GLY A 745 11.55 -27.87 -20.11
C GLY A 745 10.22 -27.10 -20.05
N VAL A 746 9.11 -27.78 -19.73
CA VAL A 746 7.82 -27.15 -19.42
C VAL A 746 7.49 -27.38 -17.94
N HIS A 747 7.27 -26.30 -17.22
CA HIS A 747 7.02 -26.32 -15.78
C HIS A 747 5.69 -25.63 -15.46
N LEU A 748 5.06 -25.98 -14.35
CA LEU A 748 3.88 -25.26 -13.90
C LEU A 748 4.28 -23.85 -13.41
N ALA A 749 3.55 -22.83 -13.84
CA ALA A 749 3.62 -21.48 -13.28
C ALA A 749 2.74 -21.39 -12.01
N GLN A 750 2.83 -20.28 -11.29
CA GLN A 750 1.93 -19.96 -10.18
C GLN A 750 0.63 -19.35 -10.69
N THR A 751 -0.45 -19.63 -9.98
CA THR A 751 -1.80 -19.12 -10.27
C THR A 751 -2.62 -19.04 -8.98
N ASP A 752 -3.41 -17.97 -8.87
CA ASP A 752 -4.33 -17.73 -7.75
C ASP A 752 -5.69 -18.42 -7.95
N LEU A 753 -5.92 -19.07 -9.10
CA LEU A 753 -7.17 -19.74 -9.45
C LEU A 753 -7.29 -21.16 -8.89
N ALA A 754 -6.25 -21.66 -8.20
CA ALA A 754 -6.24 -22.98 -7.57
C ALA A 754 -5.86 -22.91 -6.09
N ALA A 755 -6.35 -23.87 -5.32
CA ALA A 755 -6.02 -24.00 -3.91
C ALA A 755 -4.52 -24.30 -3.71
N PRO A 756 -3.93 -23.99 -2.53
CA PRO A 756 -2.54 -24.34 -2.24
C PRO A 756 -2.26 -25.84 -2.47
N GLY A 757 -1.18 -26.15 -3.19
CA GLY A 757 -0.84 -27.54 -3.58
C GLY A 757 -1.61 -28.10 -4.78
N MET A 758 -2.57 -27.35 -5.34
CA MET A 758 -3.35 -27.74 -6.53
C MET A 758 -2.97 -26.90 -7.76
N HIS A 759 -3.32 -27.39 -8.96
CA HIS A 759 -3.14 -26.67 -10.22
C HIS A 759 -4.36 -26.84 -11.13
N PRO A 760 -4.79 -25.81 -11.87
CA PRO A 760 -5.94 -25.92 -12.76
C PRO A 760 -5.60 -26.67 -14.05
N VAL A 761 -6.53 -27.48 -14.53
CA VAL A 761 -6.49 -28.17 -15.82
C VAL A 761 -7.81 -27.94 -16.55
N GLY A 762 -7.77 -27.96 -17.89
CA GLY A 762 -8.92 -27.62 -18.73
C GLY A 762 -9.26 -28.74 -19.71
N ILE A 763 -10.55 -28.93 -19.95
CA ILE A 763 -11.07 -29.73 -21.05
C ILE A 763 -11.93 -28.83 -21.96
N SER A 764 -11.72 -28.95 -23.27
CA SER A 764 -12.63 -28.39 -24.27
C SER A 764 -13.20 -29.49 -25.16
N LEU A 765 -14.50 -29.42 -25.43
CA LEU A 765 -15.25 -30.36 -26.26
C LEU A 765 -15.96 -29.55 -27.35
N CYS A 766 -15.40 -29.52 -28.55
CA CYS A 766 -15.75 -28.55 -29.57
C CYS A 766 -16.13 -29.19 -30.92
N ARG A 767 -16.99 -28.49 -31.66
CA ARG A 767 -17.27 -28.72 -33.07
C ARG A 767 -16.70 -27.56 -33.88
N TYR A 768 -15.86 -27.90 -34.85
CA TYR A 768 -15.18 -26.95 -35.72
C TYR A 768 -15.86 -26.87 -37.08
N HIS A 769 -15.90 -25.67 -37.65
CA HIS A 769 -16.50 -25.36 -38.94
C HIS A 769 -15.56 -24.47 -39.76
N ALA A 770 -15.62 -24.62 -41.09
CA ALA A 770 -14.92 -23.77 -42.06
C ALA A 770 -13.40 -23.62 -41.81
N VAL A 771 -12.75 -24.66 -41.26
CA VAL A 771 -11.32 -24.63 -40.91
C VAL A 771 -10.47 -24.63 -42.17
N ARG A 772 -9.59 -23.64 -42.33
CA ARG A 772 -8.76 -23.44 -43.53
C ARG A 772 -7.57 -22.51 -43.28
N GLY A 773 -6.65 -22.44 -44.23
CA GLY A 773 -5.65 -21.38 -44.30
C GLY A 773 -6.27 -20.06 -44.75
N SER A 774 -5.73 -18.92 -44.31
CA SER A 774 -6.21 -17.56 -44.58
C SER A 774 -6.40 -17.22 -46.05
N PHE A 775 -5.56 -17.77 -46.93
CA PHE A 775 -5.59 -17.58 -48.39
C PHE A 775 -6.49 -18.58 -49.12
N VAL A 776 -7.09 -19.54 -48.42
CA VAL A 776 -7.94 -20.58 -49.00
C VAL A 776 -9.40 -20.12 -48.99
N PRO A 777 -10.11 -20.13 -50.13
CA PRO A 777 -11.53 -19.79 -50.19
C PRO A 777 -12.41 -20.69 -49.32
N ASP A 778 -13.52 -20.14 -48.82
CA ASP A 778 -14.42 -20.82 -47.87
C ASP A 778 -15.00 -22.15 -48.40
N PHE A 779 -15.27 -22.25 -49.70
CA PHE A 779 -15.79 -23.47 -50.31
C PHE A 779 -14.78 -24.63 -50.33
N MET A 780 -13.49 -24.36 -50.06
CA MET A 780 -12.42 -25.35 -49.93
C MET A 780 -12.08 -25.66 -48.46
N ALA A 781 -12.87 -25.17 -47.51
CA ALA A 781 -12.63 -25.43 -46.10
C ALA A 781 -12.82 -26.91 -45.73
N MET A 782 -12.19 -27.33 -44.65
CA MET A 782 -12.38 -28.69 -44.13
C MET A 782 -13.85 -28.92 -43.74
N PRO A 783 -14.39 -30.13 -44.00
CA PRO A 783 -15.69 -30.53 -43.47
C PRO A 783 -15.75 -30.36 -41.95
N PRO A 784 -16.93 -30.05 -41.36
CA PRO A 784 -17.06 -29.92 -39.92
C PRO A 784 -16.65 -31.19 -39.18
N TYR A 785 -15.95 -31.02 -38.06
CA TYR A 785 -15.37 -32.12 -37.30
C TYR A 785 -15.45 -31.83 -35.79
N GLY A 786 -15.45 -32.88 -34.97
CA GLY A 786 -15.40 -32.78 -33.52
C GLY A 786 -13.99 -32.96 -32.96
N GLU A 787 -13.70 -32.26 -31.87
CA GLU A 787 -12.42 -32.31 -31.19
C GLU A 787 -12.59 -32.19 -29.67
N ALA A 788 -12.00 -33.12 -28.94
CA ALA A 788 -11.85 -33.05 -27.48
C ALA A 788 -10.38 -32.77 -27.13
N SER A 789 -10.12 -31.75 -26.31
CA SER A 789 -8.76 -31.36 -25.92
C SER A 789 -8.60 -31.32 -24.41
N PHE A 790 -7.46 -31.82 -23.93
CA PHE A 790 -7.01 -31.64 -22.54
C PHE A 790 -5.78 -30.74 -22.54
N ALA A 791 -5.87 -29.65 -21.79
CA ALA A 791 -4.86 -28.61 -21.75
C ALA A 791 -4.53 -28.21 -20.30
N ILE A 792 -3.28 -27.83 -20.11
CA ILE A 792 -2.75 -27.36 -18.83
C ILE A 792 -2.45 -25.87 -18.99
N PRO A 793 -3.31 -24.95 -18.49
CA PRO A 793 -3.03 -23.52 -18.49
C PRO A 793 -1.98 -23.18 -17.42
N PHE A 794 -1.44 -21.95 -17.50
CA PHE A 794 -0.43 -21.44 -16.59
C PHE A 794 0.80 -22.36 -16.48
N VAL A 795 1.36 -22.76 -17.61
CA VAL A 795 2.70 -23.33 -17.68
C VAL A 795 3.72 -22.25 -18.03
N ARG A 796 5.00 -22.55 -17.84
CA ARG A 796 6.15 -21.76 -18.26
C ARG A 796 7.11 -22.68 -19.01
N HIS A 797 7.84 -22.14 -19.96
CA HIS A 797 8.89 -22.85 -20.68
C HIS A 797 10.24 -22.13 -20.49
N ASP A 798 11.33 -22.87 -20.39
CA ASP A 798 12.67 -22.32 -20.09
C ASP A 798 13.06 -21.17 -21.05
N ALA A 799 12.76 -21.33 -22.34
CA ALA A 799 13.02 -20.32 -23.38
C ALA A 799 12.13 -19.07 -23.34
N THR A 800 11.11 -19.02 -22.48
CA THR A 800 10.16 -17.89 -22.35
C THR A 800 10.21 -17.21 -20.97
N GLY A 801 11.15 -17.62 -20.11
CA GLY A 801 11.26 -17.10 -18.76
C GLY A 801 9.96 -17.30 -17.97
N ARG A 802 9.35 -16.19 -17.54
CA ARG A 802 8.13 -16.19 -16.73
C ARG A 802 6.84 -16.03 -17.54
N ALA A 803 6.86 -16.07 -18.88
CA ALA A 803 5.62 -15.96 -19.65
C ALA A 803 4.66 -17.11 -19.30
N LYS A 804 3.39 -16.77 -19.00
CA LYS A 804 2.34 -17.76 -18.77
C LYS A 804 1.88 -18.27 -20.13
N LEU A 805 1.91 -19.59 -20.29
CA LEU A 805 1.54 -20.29 -21.51
C LEU A 805 0.50 -21.37 -21.20
N LEU A 806 -0.05 -21.95 -22.25
CA LEU A 806 -0.88 -23.15 -22.19
C LEU A 806 -0.14 -24.33 -22.83
N TYR A 807 -0.27 -25.52 -22.25
CA TYR A 807 0.27 -26.74 -22.84
C TYR A 807 -0.89 -27.67 -23.27
N PRO A 808 -1.13 -27.84 -24.58
CA PRO A 808 -2.16 -28.74 -25.07
C PRO A 808 -1.60 -30.17 -25.07
N ARG A 809 -1.95 -30.94 -24.04
CA ARG A 809 -1.34 -32.24 -23.77
C ARG A 809 -1.80 -33.32 -24.75
N ARG A 810 -3.09 -33.36 -25.06
CA ARG A 810 -3.72 -34.40 -25.89
C ARG A 810 -4.97 -33.85 -26.57
N LEU A 811 -5.14 -34.16 -27.84
CA LEU A 811 -6.34 -33.81 -28.60
C LEU A 811 -6.88 -35.05 -29.35
N TYR A 812 -8.17 -35.31 -29.24
CA TYR A 812 -8.89 -36.37 -29.96
C TYR A 812 -9.76 -35.76 -31.04
N VAL A 813 -9.58 -36.17 -32.29
CA VAL A 813 -10.20 -35.53 -33.46
C VAL A 813 -10.75 -36.59 -34.42
N ASP A 814 -11.93 -36.39 -34.99
CA ASP A 814 -12.52 -37.31 -35.97
C ASP A 814 -12.21 -36.95 -37.44
N SER A 815 -11.31 -35.99 -37.67
CA SER A 815 -10.88 -35.54 -38.99
C SER A 815 -9.41 -35.84 -39.27
N ARG A 816 -9.15 -36.75 -40.23
CA ARG A 816 -7.78 -37.07 -40.68
C ARG A 816 -7.01 -35.87 -41.24
N PRO A 817 -7.61 -34.98 -42.07
CA PRO A 817 -6.96 -33.75 -42.50
C PRO A 817 -6.54 -32.84 -41.33
N ALA A 818 -7.40 -32.67 -40.32
CA ALA A 818 -7.12 -31.84 -39.16
C ALA A 818 -5.97 -32.41 -38.30
N ILE A 819 -5.90 -33.74 -38.15
CA ILE A 819 -4.79 -34.42 -37.47
C ILE A 819 -3.47 -34.21 -38.20
N ALA A 820 -3.46 -34.40 -39.52
CA ALA A 820 -2.26 -34.20 -40.34
C ALA A 820 -1.76 -32.75 -40.23
N ALA A 821 -2.64 -31.77 -40.35
CA ALA A 821 -2.31 -30.36 -40.21
C ALA A 821 -1.75 -30.03 -38.82
N GLY A 822 -2.41 -30.44 -37.74
CA GLY A 822 -1.97 -30.15 -36.37
C GLY A 822 -0.61 -30.75 -36.02
N ARG A 823 -0.32 -31.98 -36.48
CA ARG A 823 0.97 -32.65 -36.23
C ARG A 823 2.10 -32.04 -37.04
N VAL A 824 1.87 -31.76 -38.32
CA VAL A 824 2.91 -31.25 -39.24
C VAL A 824 3.26 -29.80 -38.92
N PHE A 825 2.24 -28.96 -38.69
CA PHE A 825 2.44 -27.52 -38.57
C PHE A 825 2.62 -27.07 -37.12
N TYR A 826 1.95 -27.69 -36.15
CA TYR A 826 1.90 -27.17 -34.77
C TYR A 826 2.47 -28.12 -33.72
N ALA A 827 3.03 -29.27 -34.13
CA ALA A 827 3.51 -30.32 -33.23
C ALA A 827 2.49 -30.74 -32.15
N MET A 828 1.19 -30.60 -32.44
CA MET A 828 0.12 -30.99 -31.51
C MET A 828 -0.06 -32.50 -31.48
N ASP A 829 -0.31 -33.04 -30.29
CA ASP A 829 -0.55 -34.47 -30.08
C ASP A 829 -2.01 -34.85 -30.41
N LYS A 830 -2.41 -34.61 -31.67
CA LYS A 830 -3.72 -34.98 -32.23
C LYS A 830 -3.78 -36.47 -32.53
N VAL A 831 -4.78 -37.18 -32.05
CA VAL A 831 -5.02 -38.61 -32.33
C VAL A 831 -6.44 -38.81 -32.85
N PHE A 832 -6.61 -39.76 -33.75
CA PHE A 832 -7.93 -40.08 -34.27
C PHE A 832 -8.80 -40.74 -33.19
N ALA A 833 -10.01 -40.24 -33.00
CA ALA A 833 -11.09 -40.89 -32.27
C ALA A 833 -12.41 -40.56 -32.95
N GLY A 834 -13.37 -41.49 -32.92
CA GLY A 834 -14.73 -41.15 -33.37
C GLY A 834 -15.32 -40.13 -32.40
N THR A 835 -15.93 -39.06 -32.91
CA THR A 835 -16.67 -38.11 -32.07
C THR A 835 -18.13 -38.07 -32.47
N GLN A 836 -19.01 -37.93 -31.47
CA GLN A 836 -20.43 -37.66 -31.67
C GLN A 836 -20.76 -36.40 -30.89
N VAL A 837 -21.21 -35.37 -31.60
CA VAL A 837 -21.55 -34.07 -31.03
C VAL A 837 -22.99 -33.75 -31.36
N ASP A 838 -23.80 -33.62 -30.31
CA ASP A 838 -25.19 -33.17 -30.36
C ASP A 838 -25.33 -31.84 -29.62
N ASP A 839 -26.49 -31.20 -29.58
CA ASP A 839 -26.68 -29.90 -28.92
C ASP A 839 -26.50 -29.92 -27.40
N ARG A 840 -26.53 -31.11 -26.79
CA ARG A 840 -26.43 -31.32 -25.34
C ARG A 840 -25.44 -32.40 -24.93
N SER A 841 -24.73 -33.02 -25.85
CA SER A 841 -23.80 -34.11 -25.51
C SER A 841 -22.59 -34.16 -26.41
N PHE A 842 -21.49 -34.69 -25.86
CA PHE A 842 -20.26 -34.97 -26.58
C PHE A 842 -19.73 -36.34 -26.16
N ARG A 843 -19.51 -37.22 -27.14
CA ARG A 843 -18.98 -38.56 -26.91
C ARG A 843 -17.77 -38.82 -27.78
N THR A 844 -16.75 -39.48 -27.22
CA THR A 844 -15.61 -39.99 -27.99
C THR A 844 -15.48 -41.49 -27.89
N THR A 845 -15.32 -42.16 -29.03
CA THR A 845 -15.18 -43.62 -29.14
C THR A 845 -13.83 -44.04 -29.70
N ASP A 846 -13.31 -45.17 -29.21
CA ASP A 846 -12.12 -45.80 -29.78
C ASP A 846 -12.44 -46.52 -31.12
N GLY A 847 -11.42 -47.15 -31.72
CA GLY A 847 -11.58 -47.91 -32.97
C GLY A 847 -12.46 -49.16 -32.86
N ALA A 848 -12.81 -49.59 -31.64
CA ALA A 848 -13.74 -50.68 -31.37
C ALA A 848 -15.15 -50.17 -30.99
N GLY A 849 -15.38 -48.86 -31.06
CA GLY A 849 -16.67 -48.24 -30.73
C GLY A 849 -16.93 -48.05 -29.24
N ARG A 850 -15.94 -48.26 -28.36
CA ARG A 850 -16.10 -48.08 -26.90
C ARG A 850 -15.93 -46.60 -26.54
N THR A 851 -16.87 -46.07 -25.76
CA THR A 851 -16.84 -44.68 -25.30
C THR A 851 -15.85 -44.51 -24.15
N PHE A 852 -15.00 -43.48 -24.22
CA PHE A 852 -14.02 -43.17 -23.17
C PHE A 852 -14.04 -41.71 -22.69
N ILE A 853 -14.79 -40.83 -23.38
CA ILE A 853 -15.25 -39.54 -22.86
C ILE A 853 -16.75 -39.50 -23.16
N ASP A 854 -17.56 -39.35 -22.13
CA ASP A 854 -19.00 -39.14 -22.23
C ASP A 854 -19.38 -37.88 -21.45
N ALA A 855 -20.05 -36.96 -22.11
CA ALA A 855 -20.40 -35.67 -21.53
C ALA A 855 -21.84 -35.29 -21.89
N GLN A 856 -22.61 -34.87 -20.89
CA GLN A 856 -23.97 -34.36 -21.04
C GLN A 856 -24.09 -32.99 -20.39
N PHE A 857 -24.74 -32.06 -21.08
CA PHE A 857 -24.83 -30.66 -20.68
C PHE A 857 -26.26 -30.14 -20.65
N THR A 858 -26.52 -29.19 -19.76
CA THR A 858 -27.75 -28.40 -19.68
C THR A 858 -27.39 -26.92 -19.68
N GLN A 859 -27.91 -26.19 -20.67
CA GLN A 859 -27.75 -24.75 -20.78
C GLN A 859 -28.81 -24.05 -19.94
N HIS A 860 -28.40 -23.07 -19.13
CA HIS A 860 -29.30 -22.38 -18.17
C HIS A 860 -29.82 -21.04 -18.68
N GLU A 861 -29.11 -20.41 -19.62
CA GLU A 861 -29.41 -19.07 -20.13
C GLU A 861 -29.24 -19.01 -21.64
N ASP A 862 -29.84 -18.01 -22.28
CA ASP A 862 -29.61 -17.73 -23.70
C ASP A 862 -28.15 -17.26 -23.93
N PRO A 863 -27.55 -17.55 -25.10
CA PRO A 863 -26.22 -17.05 -25.41
C PRO A 863 -26.18 -15.52 -25.39
N GLN A 864 -25.17 -14.96 -24.73
CA GLN A 864 -24.91 -13.52 -24.65
C GLN A 864 -23.46 -13.22 -25.05
N PRO A 865 -23.12 -11.97 -25.41
CA PRO A 865 -21.73 -11.59 -25.64
C PRO A 865 -20.87 -11.90 -24.41
N LEU A 866 -19.81 -12.68 -24.59
CA LEU A 866 -18.94 -13.12 -23.49
C LEU A 866 -18.24 -11.93 -22.82
N SER A 867 -17.92 -10.88 -23.58
CA SER A 867 -17.36 -9.62 -23.09
C SER A 867 -18.25 -8.86 -22.10
N HIS A 868 -19.55 -9.13 -22.10
CA HIS A 868 -20.50 -8.53 -21.14
C HIS A 868 -20.71 -9.41 -19.90
N HIS A 869 -20.22 -10.65 -19.89
CA HIS A 869 -20.39 -11.56 -18.77
C HIS A 869 -19.41 -11.22 -17.63
N PRO A 870 -19.82 -11.17 -16.35
CA PRO A 870 -18.93 -10.83 -15.23
C PRO A 870 -17.69 -11.73 -15.08
N ALA A 871 -17.75 -12.96 -15.57
CA ALA A 871 -16.63 -13.91 -15.56
C ALA A 871 -15.65 -13.77 -16.74
N PHE A 872 -15.81 -12.75 -17.61
CA PHE A 872 -15.00 -12.56 -18.82
C PHE A 872 -13.50 -12.59 -18.54
N GLY A 873 -13.03 -11.81 -17.55
CA GLY A 873 -11.60 -11.74 -17.21
C GLY A 873 -11.02 -13.10 -16.85
N THR A 874 -11.69 -13.86 -15.96
CA THR A 874 -11.25 -15.20 -15.56
C THR A 874 -11.25 -16.20 -16.73
N VAL A 875 -12.24 -16.14 -17.61
CA VAL A 875 -12.30 -17.02 -18.81
C VAL A 875 -11.19 -16.65 -19.79
N SER A 876 -10.93 -15.35 -19.98
CA SER A 876 -9.84 -14.85 -20.81
C SER A 876 -8.48 -15.28 -20.26
N ASP A 877 -8.24 -15.19 -18.95
CA ASP A 877 -6.97 -15.62 -18.34
C ASP A 877 -6.66 -17.11 -18.52
N LEU A 878 -7.68 -17.95 -18.67
CA LEU A 878 -7.54 -19.40 -18.87
C LEU A 878 -7.40 -19.80 -20.34
N LEU A 879 -8.00 -19.05 -21.27
CA LEU A 879 -8.09 -19.40 -22.69
C LEU A 879 -7.22 -18.53 -23.61
N ASP A 880 -6.98 -17.27 -23.26
CA ASP A 880 -6.18 -16.32 -24.04
C ASP A 880 -4.69 -16.39 -23.65
N LEU A 881 -4.14 -17.60 -23.71
CA LEU A 881 -2.74 -17.89 -23.45
C LEU A 881 -2.07 -18.39 -24.74
N PRO A 882 -0.90 -17.83 -25.11
CA PRO A 882 -0.05 -18.49 -26.11
C PRO A 882 0.26 -19.91 -25.65
N PHE A 883 0.24 -20.86 -26.57
CA PHE A 883 0.50 -22.25 -26.24
C PHE A 883 1.87 -22.71 -26.74
N VAL A 884 2.46 -23.63 -25.99
CA VAL A 884 3.73 -24.28 -26.33
C VAL A 884 3.51 -25.75 -26.61
N THR A 885 4.11 -26.26 -27.69
CA THR A 885 4.16 -27.69 -28.00
C THR A 885 5.62 -28.12 -28.15
N THR A 886 5.92 -29.37 -27.82
CA THR A 886 7.29 -29.91 -27.87
C THR A 886 7.32 -31.09 -28.84
N GLY A 887 8.13 -30.99 -29.89
CA GLY A 887 8.34 -32.04 -30.88
C GLY A 887 9.80 -32.48 -30.98
N LYS A 888 10.09 -33.37 -31.92
CA LYS A 888 11.47 -33.87 -32.18
C LYS A 888 12.46 -32.77 -32.60
N ARG A 889 11.98 -31.62 -33.06
CA ARG A 889 12.78 -30.48 -33.56
C ARG A 889 12.84 -29.30 -32.56
N GLY A 890 12.40 -29.50 -31.32
CA GLY A 890 12.32 -28.46 -30.30
C GLY A 890 10.89 -27.98 -30.02
N SER A 891 10.77 -26.90 -29.26
CA SER A 891 9.48 -26.32 -28.84
C SER A 891 8.98 -25.26 -29.83
N LEU A 892 7.68 -25.27 -30.11
CA LEU A 892 6.99 -24.28 -30.94
C LEU A 892 6.02 -23.45 -30.09
N PHE A 893 6.00 -22.14 -30.31
CA PHE A 893 5.11 -21.19 -29.65
C PHE A 893 4.09 -20.68 -30.64
N ASN A 894 2.81 -20.71 -30.30
CA ASN A 894 1.72 -20.32 -31.18
C ASN A 894 0.60 -19.65 -30.39
N VAL A 895 -0.25 -18.89 -31.07
CA VAL A 895 -1.46 -18.31 -30.49
C VAL A 895 -2.68 -18.89 -31.18
N PHE A 896 -3.66 -19.29 -30.38
CA PHE A 896 -4.99 -19.67 -30.82
C PHE A 896 -5.96 -18.59 -30.35
N ASP A 897 -6.14 -17.56 -31.18
CA ASP A 897 -6.96 -16.40 -30.87
C ASP A 897 -8.44 -16.75 -31.14
N MET A 898 -9.21 -16.89 -30.07
CA MET A 898 -10.65 -17.18 -30.11
C MET A 898 -11.53 -15.93 -30.23
N GLN A 899 -10.95 -14.73 -30.31
CA GLN A 899 -11.69 -13.46 -30.36
C GLN A 899 -12.78 -13.39 -29.28
N LEU A 900 -12.39 -13.67 -28.02
CA LEU A 900 -13.32 -13.84 -26.91
C LEU A 900 -14.18 -12.60 -26.62
N ASP A 901 -13.68 -11.41 -26.98
CA ASP A 901 -14.37 -10.14 -26.90
C ASP A 901 -15.58 -10.04 -27.87
N HIS A 902 -15.52 -10.78 -28.98
CA HIS A 902 -16.58 -10.93 -29.98
C HIS A 902 -17.32 -12.28 -29.90
N ALA A 903 -16.95 -13.15 -28.96
CA ALA A 903 -17.56 -14.46 -28.80
C ALA A 903 -18.92 -14.37 -28.09
N TRP A 904 -19.78 -15.36 -28.37
CA TRP A 904 -21.01 -15.59 -27.63
C TRP A 904 -20.79 -16.71 -26.62
N ALA A 905 -21.40 -16.62 -25.45
CA ALA A 905 -21.29 -17.61 -24.40
C ALA A 905 -22.61 -17.86 -23.67
N ALA A 906 -22.80 -19.09 -23.21
CA ALA A 906 -23.91 -19.50 -22.37
C ALA A 906 -23.43 -20.37 -21.19
N PRO A 907 -23.79 -20.08 -19.93
CA PRO A 907 -23.51 -20.93 -18.79
C PRO A 907 -24.14 -22.33 -18.93
N VAL A 908 -23.36 -23.39 -18.65
CA VAL A 908 -23.83 -24.78 -18.71
C VAL A 908 -23.50 -25.56 -17.44
N SER A 909 -24.41 -26.41 -16.97
CA SER A 909 -24.05 -27.51 -16.06
C SER A 909 -23.91 -28.79 -16.85
N GLY A 910 -23.30 -29.82 -16.27
CA GLY A 910 -23.21 -31.11 -16.95
C GLY A 910 -22.52 -32.18 -16.13
N ARG A 911 -22.56 -33.42 -16.63
CA ARG A 911 -21.75 -34.53 -16.10
C ARG A 911 -20.79 -34.98 -17.17
N VAL A 912 -19.52 -35.16 -16.79
CA VAL A 912 -18.45 -35.62 -17.68
C VAL A 912 -17.75 -36.81 -17.05
N THR A 913 -17.67 -37.90 -17.78
CA THR A 913 -16.95 -39.10 -17.38
C THR A 913 -15.82 -39.37 -18.37
N VAL A 914 -14.59 -39.49 -17.86
CA VAL A 914 -13.38 -39.77 -18.62
C VAL A 914 -12.76 -41.08 -18.11
N THR A 915 -12.71 -42.08 -18.98
CA THR A 915 -12.19 -43.43 -18.71
C THR A 915 -11.05 -43.79 -19.67
N ASP A 916 -10.20 -42.81 -19.97
CA ASP A 916 -9.15 -42.92 -20.97
C ASP A 916 -7.89 -43.64 -20.46
N THR A 917 -7.77 -44.92 -20.78
CA THR A 917 -6.64 -45.77 -20.36
C THR A 917 -5.46 -45.75 -21.33
N ARG A 918 -5.48 -44.92 -22.37
CA ARG A 918 -4.43 -44.92 -23.41
C ARG A 918 -3.18 -44.18 -22.93
N PRO A 919 -1.99 -44.51 -23.48
CA PRO A 919 -0.76 -43.80 -23.17
C PRO A 919 -0.87 -42.30 -23.41
N GLY A 920 -0.72 -41.49 -22.35
CA GLY A 920 -0.90 -40.04 -22.40
C GLY A 920 -2.31 -39.59 -22.75
N GLY A 921 -3.32 -40.40 -22.43
CA GLY A 921 -4.73 -40.05 -22.52
C GLY A 921 -5.11 -38.96 -21.51
N PHE A 922 -6.39 -38.60 -21.50
CA PHE A 922 -6.90 -37.65 -20.50
C PHE A 922 -6.83 -38.30 -19.11
N PRO A 923 -6.54 -37.54 -18.03
CA PRO A 923 -6.66 -38.05 -16.68
C PRO A 923 -8.06 -38.59 -16.42
N MET A 924 -8.16 -39.71 -15.70
CA MET A 924 -9.45 -40.26 -15.29
C MET A 924 -10.18 -39.26 -14.41
N ALA A 925 -11.43 -38.97 -14.73
CA ALA A 925 -12.23 -37.98 -14.02
C ALA A 925 -13.72 -38.28 -14.12
N GLU A 926 -14.44 -38.04 -13.05
CA GLU A 926 -15.90 -37.98 -13.01
C GLU A 926 -16.26 -36.61 -12.44
N LEU A 927 -16.81 -35.74 -13.30
CA LEU A 927 -16.99 -34.33 -13.02
C LEU A 927 -18.47 -33.98 -13.08
N ASP A 928 -18.99 -33.44 -11.98
CA ASP A 928 -20.26 -32.72 -11.97
C ASP A 928 -19.98 -31.22 -12.11
N LEU A 929 -20.27 -30.69 -13.30
CA LEU A 929 -19.96 -29.33 -13.69
C LEU A 929 -21.05 -28.36 -13.26
N VAL A 930 -20.63 -27.26 -12.63
CA VAL A 930 -21.49 -26.12 -12.31
C VAL A 930 -21.48 -25.08 -13.43
N PRO A 931 -22.58 -24.35 -13.65
CA PRO A 931 -22.63 -23.25 -14.62
C PRO A 931 -21.58 -22.20 -14.38
N LEU A 932 -21.17 -21.53 -15.47
CA LEU A 932 -20.35 -20.32 -15.41
C LEU A 932 -20.93 -19.33 -14.40
N ARG A 933 -20.12 -18.89 -13.43
CA ARG A 933 -20.54 -17.94 -12.39
C ARG A 933 -19.54 -16.78 -12.27
N PRO A 934 -19.99 -15.59 -11.87
CA PRO A 934 -19.10 -14.58 -11.31
C PRO A 934 -18.43 -15.18 -10.07
N GLN A 935 -17.12 -15.39 -10.12
CA GLN A 935 -16.35 -15.86 -8.98
C GLN A 935 -15.47 -14.70 -8.48
N HIS A 936 -15.35 -14.58 -7.16
CA HIS A 936 -14.27 -13.81 -6.54
C HIS A 936 -12.91 -14.38 -7.00
N PRO A 937 -11.80 -13.62 -6.93
CA PRO A 937 -10.51 -13.94 -7.56
C PRO A 937 -9.84 -15.28 -7.19
N HIS A 938 -10.48 -16.12 -6.37
CA HIS A 938 -9.99 -17.41 -5.88
C HIS A 938 -11.00 -18.53 -6.18
N GLY A 939 -11.09 -18.93 -7.44
CA GLY A 939 -11.92 -20.07 -7.86
C GLY A 939 -11.98 -20.23 -9.38
N LEU A 940 -12.27 -21.46 -9.84
CA LEU A 940 -12.48 -21.73 -11.27
C LEU A 940 -13.87 -21.26 -11.72
N PRO A 941 -14.01 -20.72 -12.94
CA PRO A 941 -15.20 -19.98 -13.35
C PRO A 941 -16.45 -20.85 -13.56
N GLY A 942 -16.33 -22.19 -13.56
CA GLY A 942 -17.40 -23.11 -13.94
C GLY A 942 -17.36 -23.49 -15.42
N ALA A 943 -18.44 -24.06 -15.93
CA ALA A 943 -18.53 -24.56 -17.31
C ALA A 943 -19.35 -23.62 -18.22
N VAL A 944 -18.86 -23.43 -19.44
CA VAL A 944 -19.42 -22.48 -20.42
C VAL A 944 -19.46 -23.11 -21.81
N ARG A 945 -20.51 -22.84 -22.57
CA ARG A 945 -20.56 -23.08 -24.02
C ARG A 945 -20.18 -21.80 -24.74
N ILE A 946 -19.23 -21.85 -25.67
CA ILE A 946 -18.73 -20.69 -26.42
C ILE A 946 -18.99 -20.89 -27.91
N TRP A 947 -19.38 -19.84 -28.63
CA TRP A 947 -19.41 -19.75 -30.09
C TRP A 947 -18.52 -18.59 -30.54
N CYS A 948 -17.55 -18.87 -31.41
CA CYS A 948 -16.63 -17.84 -31.87
C CYS A 948 -16.03 -18.13 -33.26
N ASN A 949 -15.51 -17.07 -33.87
CA ASN A 949 -14.49 -17.20 -34.91
C ASN A 949 -13.14 -17.38 -34.21
N TRP A 950 -12.18 -18.02 -34.88
CA TRP A 950 -10.83 -18.12 -34.35
C TRP A 950 -9.79 -18.01 -35.45
N SER A 951 -8.59 -17.61 -35.05
CA SER A 951 -7.40 -17.62 -35.88
C SER A 951 -6.21 -18.23 -35.13
N MET A 952 -5.26 -18.81 -35.87
CA MET A 952 -4.07 -19.41 -35.29
C MET A 952 -2.85 -19.01 -36.10
N THR A 953 -1.81 -18.54 -35.40
CA THR A 953 -0.59 -17.97 -35.98
C THR A 953 0.14 -18.92 -36.92
N ASN A 954 0.96 -18.38 -37.82
CA ASN A 954 1.82 -19.21 -38.68
C ASN A 954 2.81 -20.03 -37.82
N PRO A 955 3.00 -21.34 -38.08
CA PRO A 955 4.04 -22.15 -37.44
C PRO A 955 5.45 -21.56 -37.45
N LEU A 956 5.80 -20.85 -38.53
CA LEU A 956 7.12 -20.22 -38.71
C LEU A 956 7.28 -18.93 -37.89
N ASP A 957 6.19 -18.42 -37.32
CA ASP A 957 6.14 -17.19 -36.51
C ASP A 957 6.45 -17.44 -35.03
N SER A 958 6.82 -18.68 -34.68
CA SER A 958 7.10 -19.12 -33.30
C SER A 958 8.08 -18.22 -32.55
N ALA A 959 9.13 -17.71 -33.21
CA ALA A 959 10.09 -16.81 -32.57
C ALA A 959 9.48 -15.45 -32.19
N ARG A 960 8.59 -14.90 -33.03
CA ARG A 960 7.89 -13.64 -32.73
C ARG A 960 6.84 -13.88 -31.67
N VAL A 961 6.03 -14.94 -31.77
CA VAL A 961 5.04 -15.29 -30.75
C VAL A 961 5.72 -15.49 -29.39
N ARG A 962 6.89 -16.12 -29.36
CA ARG A 962 7.71 -16.23 -28.13
C ARG A 962 8.09 -14.86 -27.57
N ARG A 963 8.63 -13.97 -28.40
CA ARG A 963 8.99 -12.60 -27.99
C ARG A 963 7.77 -11.81 -27.54
N ALA A 964 6.67 -11.87 -28.27
CA ALA A 964 5.40 -11.24 -27.94
C ALA A 964 4.82 -11.80 -26.64
N ALA A 965 4.90 -13.10 -26.38
CA ALA A 965 4.49 -13.69 -25.11
C ALA A 965 5.38 -13.20 -23.95
N MET A 966 6.68 -13.04 -24.17
CA MET A 966 7.59 -12.46 -23.18
C MET A 966 7.31 -10.97 -22.94
N ALA A 967 7.06 -10.21 -24.01
CA ALA A 967 6.73 -8.78 -24.00
C ALA A 967 5.37 -8.52 -23.35
N GLN A 968 4.32 -9.26 -23.74
CA GLN A 968 2.99 -9.22 -23.11
C GLN A 968 3.04 -9.69 -21.65
N SER A 969 3.82 -10.73 -21.35
CA SER A 969 4.06 -11.12 -19.95
C SER A 969 4.77 -10.04 -19.16
N TRP A 970 5.55 -9.20 -19.81
CA TRP A 970 6.19 -8.05 -19.20
C TRP A 970 5.22 -6.86 -19.12
N LEU A 971 4.36 -6.61 -20.12
CA LEU A 971 3.34 -5.53 -20.06
C LEU A 971 2.21 -5.79 -19.08
N ARG A 972 1.64 -7.00 -19.07
CA ARG A 972 0.66 -7.42 -18.05
C ARG A 972 1.28 -7.35 -16.64
N ARG A 973 2.60 -7.21 -16.54
CA ARG A 973 3.34 -6.95 -15.33
C ARG A 973 3.55 -5.45 -15.07
N THR A 974 3.88 -4.66 -16.08
CA THR A 974 4.17 -3.23 -15.85
C THR A 974 2.91 -2.36 -15.75
N TYR A 975 1.78 -2.80 -16.29
CA TYR A 975 0.46 -2.14 -16.26
C TYR A 975 -0.62 -3.09 -15.73
#